data_AF-A0A840EW98-F1
#
_entry.id   AF-A0A840EW98-F1
#
_cell.length_a   1.000
_cell.length_b   1.000
_cell.length_c   1.000
_cell.angle_alpha   90.00
_cell.angle_beta   90.00
_cell.angle_gamma   90.00
#
_symmetry.space_group_name_H-M   'P 1'
#
loop_
_entity.id
_entity.type
_entity.pdbx_description
1 polymer ?
#
loop_
_entity_poly.entity_id
_entity_poly.type
_entity_poly.pdbx_seq_one_letter_code
_entity_poly.pdbx_strand_id
1 'polypeptide(L)'
;MKYLLIVVTILFLRIDNSFSQQEYVTHIVKDGERIESIAKKYKTTPKAILKLNPDIEGRRTLEHAVLVIPVNSALSVEENSRETKQEELAQKITFKEHKVKRKETLYGIARNYDIPVDDIRKYNPYLYDNMLGVGDVIRIPQYPKEEKIIDVNQSLKNSTFKNLQHIILPRETKFGIAKKYGMTVEELEKLNPHITALQPGQVVRVTNPYAIEKIDEKVEETGFISYSVAPKDTYYSLTRKYNTTREELEKYNPLLVREGLEYGMVLSIPKETPEVVVEASEENSGVVDMASYLKYREAQKVAVLLPFNLDDFRGGSKSDQLKRNKVTQISLDFYSGVRMALDSLQKLGISTQVDFYDTKQSKTAVRNLLKSTDFSQYKTIIGPLLKDNINEVVTELSAEGIPVVSPLTDAYIPGGNVFQTRPSQQKLTQKLIQYIDRNKEGKNIIIFTDSKKVALKDTYQQVFPYAKVVTRAKKEYYQLSDIQKHLSTTQENWVILEADEMAVVSNGVSYLNTLANRNKNYKIRLLTSEKSNPFEDEVSNEYLSNLKFTYTTIAGVAETIPNNFTKTYKEKYEITPTKFAIRGFDITFDIILRLAAKGNLYDSLELTGVTRYIENKFDYTQNSSGGFSNQAVYLIEYQEDLTLKEIE
;
A
#
# COMPACT_ATOMS: atom_id res chain seq x y z
N MET A 1 31.00 10.05 86.21
CA MET A 1 30.69 11.43 86.69
C MET A 1 29.80 12.09 85.64
N LYS A 2 28.61 12.61 86.01
CA LYS A 2 28.27 14.06 86.08
C LYS A 2 28.45 14.80 84.73
N TYR A 3 27.48 15.47 84.09
CA TYR A 3 26.04 15.78 84.31
C TYR A 3 25.33 15.60 82.93
N LEU A 4 24.04 15.27 82.74
CA LEU A 4 22.74 15.84 83.17
C LEU A 4 22.41 17.28 82.66
N LEU A 5 21.69 17.36 81.53
CA LEU A 5 20.69 18.38 81.17
C LEU A 5 19.79 17.74 80.07
N ILE A 6 18.53 17.37 80.31
CA ILE A 6 17.30 18.18 80.25
C ILE A 6 17.19 19.04 78.97
N VAL A 7 16.21 18.73 78.10
CA VAL A 7 15.21 19.68 77.55
C VAL A 7 14.19 18.98 76.62
N VAL A 8 12.91 19.11 77.00
CA VAL A 8 11.67 19.19 76.18
C VAL A 8 11.37 18.13 75.09
N THR A 9 10.24 17.44 75.29
CA THR A 9 9.44 16.77 74.26
C THR A 9 8.72 17.79 73.36
N ILE A 10 8.94 17.77 72.04
CA ILE A 10 8.02 18.37 71.06
C ILE A 10 7.50 17.27 70.13
N LEU A 11 6.18 17.14 70.07
CA LEU A 11 5.50 16.19 69.20
C LEU A 11 5.41 16.76 67.77
N PHE A 12 6.46 16.59 66.98
CA PHE A 12 6.41 16.94 65.55
C PHE A 12 5.55 15.93 64.79
N LEU A 13 4.26 16.25 64.65
CA LEU A 13 3.38 15.68 63.63
C LEU A 13 3.99 15.94 62.25
N ARG A 14 4.63 14.93 61.67
CA ARG A 14 4.98 14.95 60.25
C ARG A 14 3.69 14.84 59.43
N ILE A 15 3.28 15.96 58.85
CA ILE A 15 2.36 15.95 57.71
C ILE A 15 3.23 15.71 56.48
N ASP A 16 3.44 14.43 56.15
CA ASP A 16 4.15 14.02 54.94
C ASP A 16 3.28 14.32 53.71
N ASN A 17 3.32 15.59 53.27
CA ASN A 17 2.68 16.05 52.03
C ASN A 17 3.43 15.47 50.82
N SER A 18 3.13 14.22 50.46
CA SER A 18 3.59 13.58 49.22
C SER A 18 3.08 14.35 48.00
N PHE A 19 3.89 15.29 47.51
CA PHE A 19 3.54 16.19 46.42
C PHE A 19 3.61 15.45 45.08
N SER A 20 2.52 14.78 44.68
CA SER A 20 2.43 14.09 43.39
C SER A 20 2.78 15.03 42.24
N GLN A 21 3.83 14.70 41.49
CA GLN A 21 4.23 15.47 40.32
C GLN A 21 3.27 15.14 39.15
N GLN A 22 2.22 15.95 39.03
CA GLN A 22 1.30 15.94 37.90
C GLN A 22 2.06 15.98 36.57
N GLU A 23 1.87 14.96 35.74
CA GLU A 23 2.36 14.91 34.37
C GLU A 23 1.35 15.52 33.38
N TYR A 24 1.81 15.77 32.15
CA TYR A 24 1.02 16.42 31.11
C TYR A 24 1.34 15.81 29.73
N VAL A 25 0.31 15.64 28.90
CA VAL A 25 0.41 15.15 27.52
C VAL A 25 -0.38 16.04 26.56
N THR A 26 -0.05 15.94 25.27
CA THR A 26 -0.76 16.60 24.17
C THR A 26 -1.69 15.63 23.45
N HIS A 27 -2.91 16.08 23.11
CA HIS A 27 -3.93 15.31 22.38
C HIS A 27 -4.53 16.15 21.27
N ILE A 28 -4.80 15.53 20.11
CA ILE A 28 -5.49 16.15 18.98
C ILE A 28 -6.94 15.66 19.00
N VAL A 29 -7.89 16.58 19.16
CA VAL A 29 -9.33 16.28 19.23
C VAL A 29 -9.80 15.68 17.91
N LYS A 30 -10.50 14.54 17.95
CA LYS A 30 -11.08 13.91 16.74
C LYS A 30 -12.47 14.46 16.41
N ASP A 31 -12.94 14.23 15.19
CA ASP A 31 -14.30 14.62 14.77
C ASP A 31 -15.37 14.11 15.74
N GLY A 32 -16.26 15.00 16.18
CA GLY A 32 -17.29 14.71 17.19
C GLY A 32 -16.79 14.38 18.61
N GLU A 33 -15.48 14.34 18.88
CA GLU A 33 -14.91 14.09 20.21
C GLU A 33 -15.10 15.30 21.13
N ARG A 34 -15.50 15.05 22.39
CA ARG A 34 -15.84 16.11 23.35
C ARG A 34 -14.87 16.16 24.52
N ILE A 35 -14.81 17.30 25.20
CA ILE A 35 -13.94 17.48 26.38
C ILE A 35 -14.30 16.48 27.48
N GLU A 36 -15.56 16.06 27.62
CA GLU A 36 -15.98 15.03 28.58
C GLU A 36 -15.42 13.64 28.26
N SER A 37 -15.39 13.23 26.98
CA SER A 37 -14.77 11.98 26.54
C SER A 37 -13.26 12.01 26.73
N ILE A 38 -12.61 13.14 26.40
CA ILE A 38 -11.17 13.34 26.55
C ILE A 38 -10.77 13.34 28.04
N ALA A 39 -11.50 14.08 28.88
CA ALA A 39 -11.28 14.09 30.32
C ALA A 39 -11.42 12.69 30.93
N LYS A 40 -12.44 11.93 30.52
CA LYS A 40 -12.63 10.54 30.95
C LYS A 40 -11.49 9.63 30.48
N LYS A 41 -11.04 9.76 29.22
CA LYS A 41 -9.94 9.00 28.62
C LYS A 41 -8.63 9.20 29.40
N TYR A 42 -8.27 10.44 29.68
CA TYR A 42 -7.03 10.80 30.39
C TYR A 42 -7.18 10.89 31.93
N LYS A 43 -8.26 10.32 32.50
CA LYS A 43 -8.54 10.25 33.95
C LYS A 43 -8.46 11.61 34.67
N THR A 44 -8.96 12.65 34.02
CA THR A 44 -8.92 14.05 34.47
C THR A 44 -10.31 14.68 34.43
N THR A 45 -10.42 16.00 34.60
CA THR A 45 -11.73 16.72 34.55
C THR A 45 -11.79 17.68 33.36
N PRO A 46 -12.98 17.92 32.76
CA PRO A 46 -13.12 18.91 31.69
C PRO A 46 -12.65 20.31 32.10
N LYS A 47 -12.90 20.69 33.36
CA LYS A 47 -12.44 21.95 33.96
C LYS A 47 -10.91 22.04 34.07
N ALA A 48 -10.22 20.93 34.30
CA ALA A 48 -8.75 20.90 34.33
C ALA A 48 -8.15 21.03 32.91
N ILE A 49 -8.78 20.45 31.90
CA ILE A 49 -8.39 20.64 30.48
C ILE A 49 -8.64 22.09 30.06
N LEU A 50 -9.85 22.64 30.27
CA LEU A 50 -10.16 24.03 29.92
C LEU A 50 -9.22 25.04 30.60
N LYS A 51 -8.89 24.84 31.88
CA LYS A 51 -7.94 25.69 32.61
C LYS A 51 -6.53 25.72 32.00
N LEU A 52 -6.12 24.68 31.28
CA LEU A 52 -4.82 24.55 30.62
C LEU A 52 -4.87 24.87 29.12
N ASN A 53 -6.02 25.29 28.60
CA ASN A 53 -6.25 25.66 27.22
C ASN A 53 -7.25 26.84 27.14
N PRO A 54 -6.97 28.01 27.74
CA PRO A 54 -7.92 29.12 27.77
C PRO A 54 -8.30 29.61 26.35
N ASP A 55 -7.39 29.48 25.40
CA ASP A 55 -7.52 29.81 23.96
C ASP A 55 -8.71 29.13 23.25
N ILE A 56 -9.34 28.11 23.85
CA ILE A 56 -10.50 27.41 23.27
C ILE A 56 -11.83 27.74 23.94
N GLU A 57 -11.85 28.52 25.02
CA GLU A 57 -13.08 28.86 25.74
C GLU A 57 -13.98 29.78 24.88
N GLY A 58 -15.12 29.24 24.43
CA GLY A 58 -16.06 29.92 23.53
C GLY A 58 -15.93 29.59 22.03
N ARG A 59 -15.00 28.70 21.62
CA ARG A 59 -14.94 28.21 20.22
C ARG A 59 -16.20 27.39 19.88
N ARG A 60 -16.70 27.50 18.63
CA ARG A 60 -17.92 26.79 18.16
C ARG A 60 -17.70 25.31 17.85
N THR A 61 -16.49 24.95 17.46
CA THR A 61 -16.02 23.56 17.34
C THR A 61 -14.63 23.47 17.95
N LEU A 62 -14.27 22.26 18.37
CA LEU A 62 -12.95 21.89 18.90
C LEU A 62 -12.28 20.82 18.05
N GLU A 63 -12.90 20.43 16.93
CA GLU A 63 -12.42 19.37 16.05
C GLU A 63 -11.01 19.71 15.55
N HIS A 64 -10.12 18.72 15.62
CA HIS A 64 -8.70 18.82 15.32
C HIS A 64 -7.87 19.75 16.25
N ALA A 65 -8.47 20.42 17.24
CA ALA A 65 -7.71 21.27 18.16
C ALA A 65 -6.67 20.47 18.97
N VAL A 66 -5.48 21.05 19.16
CA VAL A 66 -4.42 20.47 20.00
C VAL A 66 -4.58 20.95 21.44
N LEU A 67 -4.76 20.01 22.37
CA LEU A 67 -5.02 20.28 23.79
C LEU A 67 -3.88 19.77 24.68
N VAL A 68 -3.48 20.60 25.66
CA VAL A 68 -2.63 20.20 26.79
C VAL A 68 -3.50 19.59 27.89
N ILE A 69 -3.19 18.36 28.30
CA ILE A 69 -4.00 17.56 29.23
C ILE A 69 -3.18 17.15 30.45
N PRO A 70 -3.67 17.34 31.69
CA PRO A 70 -3.00 16.87 32.90
C PRO A 70 -3.35 15.41 33.18
N VAL A 71 -2.35 14.53 33.18
CA VAL A 71 -2.47 13.09 33.49
C VAL A 71 -1.89 12.80 34.88
N ASN A 72 -2.62 12.05 35.70
CA ASN A 72 -2.33 11.97 37.14
C ASN A 72 -1.45 10.76 37.49
N SER A 73 -0.17 11.03 37.67
CA SER A 73 0.96 10.10 37.88
C SER A 73 0.85 9.27 39.16
N ALA A 74 -0.01 9.67 40.12
CA ALA A 74 -0.29 8.93 41.36
C ALA A 74 -0.96 7.55 41.16
N LEU A 75 -1.10 7.08 39.91
CA LEU A 75 -1.58 5.74 39.54
C LEU A 75 -0.63 5.03 38.56
N SER A 76 0.63 5.49 38.41
CA SER A 76 1.60 4.89 37.47
C SER A 76 3.08 5.13 37.86
N VAL A 77 3.65 4.14 38.57
CA VAL A 77 5.06 3.67 38.51
C VAL A 77 6.15 4.46 39.29
N GLU A 78 7.21 3.70 39.60
CA GLU A 78 8.56 3.99 40.17
C GLU A 78 8.72 3.70 41.67
N GLU A 79 9.72 2.93 42.14
CA GLU A 79 10.75 2.05 41.52
C GLU A 79 11.15 0.99 42.60
N ASN A 80 11.81 -0.17 42.40
CA ASN A 80 12.44 -0.93 41.29
C ASN A 80 12.46 -2.44 41.78
N SER A 81 13.03 -3.51 41.17
CA SER A 81 13.85 -3.68 39.95
C SER A 81 13.82 -5.09 39.36
N ARG A 82 13.90 -5.16 38.02
CA ARG A 82 14.64 -6.15 37.20
C ARG A 82 14.66 -7.64 37.59
N GLU A 83 13.54 -8.23 37.97
CA GLU A 83 13.35 -9.68 37.87
C GLU A 83 11.88 -10.06 37.66
N THR A 84 10.95 -9.42 38.37
CA THR A 84 9.50 -9.73 38.40
C THR A 84 8.71 -9.39 37.11
N LYS A 85 9.36 -8.96 36.03
CA LYS A 85 8.67 -8.40 34.83
C LYS A 85 7.90 -9.46 33.99
N GLN A 86 8.00 -10.74 34.34
CA GLN A 86 7.18 -11.81 33.75
C GLN A 86 5.88 -12.12 34.52
N GLU A 87 5.74 -11.69 35.79
CA GLU A 87 4.60 -12.06 36.62
C GLU A 87 3.50 -10.99 36.70
N GLU A 88 3.83 -9.70 36.74
CA GLU A 88 2.80 -8.64 36.76
C GLU A 88 1.94 -8.61 35.49
N LEU A 89 2.49 -9.01 34.33
CA LEU A 89 1.72 -9.11 33.09
C LEU A 89 0.56 -10.13 33.20
N ALA A 90 0.68 -11.12 34.09
CA ALA A 90 -0.36 -12.13 34.29
C ALA A 90 -1.64 -11.56 34.95
N GLN A 91 -1.56 -10.44 35.69
CA GLN A 91 -2.70 -9.90 36.44
C GLN A 91 -3.66 -9.01 35.62
N LYS A 92 -3.44 -8.83 34.31
CA LYS A 92 -4.32 -8.03 33.45
C LYS A 92 -4.66 -8.63 32.08
N ILE A 93 -4.28 -9.88 31.84
CA ILE A 93 -4.72 -10.64 30.66
C ILE A 93 -6.12 -11.18 30.95
N THR A 94 -7.14 -10.63 30.27
CA THR A 94 -8.48 -11.22 30.29
C THR A 94 -8.57 -12.32 29.25
N PHE A 95 -9.09 -13.49 29.61
CA PHE A 95 -9.25 -14.61 28.69
C PHE A 95 -10.64 -14.65 28.07
N LYS A 96 -10.71 -14.87 26.77
CA LYS A 96 -11.94 -15.16 26.03
C LYS A 96 -11.92 -16.63 25.61
N GLU A 97 -12.96 -17.37 25.96
CA GLU A 97 -13.09 -18.77 25.51
C GLU A 97 -13.56 -18.83 24.05
N HIS A 98 -12.96 -19.73 23.28
CA HIS A 98 -13.28 -19.98 21.89
C HIS A 98 -13.53 -21.47 21.67
N LYS A 99 -14.74 -21.84 21.28
CA LYS A 99 -15.08 -23.22 20.91
C LYS A 99 -14.80 -23.46 19.43
N VAL A 100 -13.83 -24.32 19.15
CA VAL A 100 -13.31 -24.62 17.81
C VAL A 100 -14.37 -25.26 16.94
N LYS A 101 -14.63 -24.67 15.79
CA LYS A 101 -15.57 -25.15 14.77
C LYS A 101 -14.87 -26.01 13.74
N ARG A 102 -15.68 -26.70 12.95
CA ARG A 102 -15.21 -27.59 11.89
C ARG A 102 -14.45 -26.79 10.81
N LYS A 103 -13.18 -27.16 10.57
CA LYS A 103 -12.17 -26.49 9.71
C LYS A 103 -11.48 -25.24 10.29
N GLU A 104 -11.74 -24.82 11.54
CA GLU A 104 -10.87 -23.81 12.17
C GLU A 104 -9.51 -24.46 12.54
N THR A 105 -8.42 -23.68 12.48
CA THR A 105 -7.06 -24.12 12.83
C THR A 105 -6.47 -23.16 13.86
N LEU A 106 -5.47 -23.60 14.63
CA LEU A 106 -4.86 -22.76 15.67
C LEU A 106 -4.28 -21.45 15.10
N TYR A 107 -3.71 -21.50 13.89
CA TYR A 107 -3.25 -20.32 13.14
C TYR A 107 -4.41 -19.41 12.70
N GLY A 108 -5.50 -19.98 12.19
CA GLY A 108 -6.70 -19.21 11.83
C GLY A 108 -7.32 -18.52 13.04
N ILE A 109 -7.35 -19.19 14.20
CA ILE A 109 -7.88 -18.62 15.44
C ILE A 109 -6.95 -17.53 15.99
N ALA A 110 -5.63 -17.75 16.00
CA ALA A 110 -4.64 -16.72 16.35
C ALA A 110 -4.84 -15.43 15.54
N ARG A 111 -4.96 -15.56 14.22
CA ARG A 111 -5.25 -14.44 13.31
C ARG A 111 -6.60 -13.77 13.59
N ASN A 112 -7.64 -14.54 13.91
CA ASN A 112 -8.98 -14.01 14.22
C ASN A 112 -9.05 -13.22 15.54
N TYR A 113 -8.04 -13.32 16.41
CA TYR A 113 -7.99 -12.64 17.72
C TYR A 113 -6.81 -11.66 17.87
N ASP A 114 -6.04 -11.41 16.81
CA ASP A 114 -4.91 -10.47 16.79
C ASP A 114 -3.83 -10.79 17.85
N ILE A 115 -3.50 -12.09 18.00
CA ILE A 115 -2.48 -12.58 18.94
C ILE A 115 -1.60 -13.69 18.34
N PRO A 116 -0.37 -13.90 18.85
CA PRO A 116 0.50 -14.99 18.39
C PRO A 116 -0.07 -16.40 18.64
N VAL A 117 0.25 -17.34 17.76
CA VAL A 117 -0.10 -18.78 17.93
C VAL A 117 0.48 -19.33 19.23
N ASP A 118 1.73 -18.98 19.55
CA ASP A 118 2.43 -19.51 20.72
C ASP A 118 1.93 -18.90 22.03
N ASP A 119 1.34 -17.70 21.99
CA ASP A 119 0.60 -17.14 23.13
C ASP A 119 -0.71 -17.92 23.39
N ILE A 120 -1.39 -18.41 22.35
CA ILE A 120 -2.51 -19.35 22.56
C ILE A 120 -1.99 -20.67 23.13
N ARG A 121 -0.92 -21.26 22.60
CA ARG A 121 -0.34 -22.51 23.14
C ARG A 121 0.09 -22.38 24.59
N LYS A 122 0.71 -21.25 24.97
CA LYS A 122 1.14 -20.92 26.34
C LYS A 122 0.02 -21.03 27.37
N TYR A 123 -1.22 -20.70 27.00
CA TYR A 123 -2.40 -20.82 27.87
C TYR A 123 -3.29 -22.04 27.56
N ASN A 124 -2.89 -22.88 26.60
CA ASN A 124 -3.55 -24.15 26.25
C ASN A 124 -2.50 -25.25 25.99
N PRO A 125 -1.71 -25.69 26.99
CA PRO A 125 -0.47 -26.44 26.75
C PRO A 125 -0.64 -27.81 26.08
N TYR A 126 -1.83 -28.40 26.14
CA TYR A 126 -2.12 -29.67 25.45
C TYR A 126 -1.94 -29.58 23.91
N LEU A 127 -1.92 -28.36 23.35
CA LEU A 127 -1.71 -28.06 21.93
C LEU A 127 -0.22 -28.00 21.49
N TYR A 128 0.71 -28.35 22.38
CA TYR A 128 2.08 -28.69 21.98
C TYR A 128 2.16 -30.15 21.49
N ASP A 129 1.53 -31.09 22.21
CA ASP A 129 1.59 -32.53 21.90
C ASP A 129 0.41 -33.03 21.05
N ASN A 130 -0.71 -32.29 21.00
CA ASN A 130 -1.93 -32.71 20.31
C ASN A 130 -2.35 -31.70 19.22
N MET A 131 -2.96 -32.21 18.15
CA MET A 131 -3.60 -31.37 17.13
C MET A 131 -4.94 -30.82 17.66
N LEU A 132 -5.25 -29.57 17.31
CA LEU A 132 -6.48 -28.89 17.73
C LEU A 132 -7.73 -29.64 17.22
N GLY A 133 -8.61 -30.07 18.13
CA GLY A 133 -9.81 -30.84 17.80
C GLY A 133 -11.02 -29.99 17.44
N VAL A 134 -11.95 -30.55 16.66
CA VAL A 134 -13.24 -29.91 16.39
C VAL A 134 -14.17 -30.10 17.58
N GLY A 135 -14.54 -29.01 18.24
CA GLY A 135 -15.32 -29.01 19.47
C GLY A 135 -14.52 -28.67 20.73
N ASP A 136 -13.19 -28.61 20.64
CA ASP A 136 -12.30 -28.10 21.69
C ASP A 136 -12.71 -26.70 22.16
N VAL A 137 -12.41 -26.36 23.42
CA VAL A 137 -12.58 -25.01 23.95
C VAL A 137 -11.23 -24.48 24.40
N ILE A 138 -10.72 -23.47 23.70
CA ILE A 138 -9.40 -22.89 23.95
C ILE A 138 -9.50 -21.47 24.51
N ARG A 139 -8.53 -21.10 25.36
CA ARG A 139 -8.43 -19.81 26.03
C ARG A 139 -7.59 -18.84 25.19
N ILE A 140 -8.19 -17.72 24.80
CA ILE A 140 -7.57 -16.66 24.02
C ILE A 140 -7.18 -15.53 24.99
N PRO A 141 -5.87 -15.25 25.21
CA PRO A 141 -5.46 -14.07 25.97
C PRO A 141 -5.85 -12.77 25.25
N GLN A 142 -6.14 -11.70 25.99
CA GLN A 142 -6.37 -10.37 25.44
C GLN A 142 -5.47 -9.35 26.15
N TYR A 143 -4.79 -8.52 25.36
CA TYR A 143 -3.87 -7.49 25.84
C TYR A 143 -4.45 -6.09 25.57
N PRO A 144 -4.26 -5.10 26.47
CA PRO A 144 -4.63 -3.72 26.19
C PRO A 144 -3.67 -3.07 25.18
N LYS A 145 -4.20 -2.32 24.19
CA LYS A 145 -3.39 -1.50 23.28
C LYS A 145 -3.17 -0.09 23.86
N GLU A 146 -1.98 0.46 23.67
CA GLU A 146 -1.60 1.82 24.10
C GLU A 146 -1.57 2.80 22.90
N GLU A 147 -1.85 4.08 23.14
CA GLU A 147 -1.80 5.14 22.12
C GLU A 147 -0.46 5.91 22.19
N LYS A 148 0.06 6.35 21.03
CA LYS A 148 1.31 7.10 20.93
C LYS A 148 1.12 8.61 21.20
N ILE A 149 2.09 9.24 21.86
CA ILE A 149 2.16 10.67 22.18
C ILE A 149 2.92 11.44 21.07
N ILE A 150 2.55 12.69 20.80
CA ILE A 150 3.12 13.53 19.71
C ILE A 150 3.82 14.78 20.29
N ASP A 151 5.11 14.99 19.97
CA ASP A 151 5.86 16.24 20.30
C ASP A 151 5.46 17.37 19.33
N VAL A 152 4.53 18.23 19.79
CA VAL A 152 3.93 19.27 18.95
C VAL A 152 4.91 20.41 18.60
N ASN A 153 6.00 20.57 19.37
CA ASN A 153 7.02 21.59 19.12
C ASN A 153 8.21 21.05 18.29
N GLN A 154 8.10 19.84 17.71
CA GLN A 154 9.20 19.18 17.00
C GLN A 154 9.62 19.89 15.69
N SER A 155 8.70 20.58 15.01
CA SER A 155 8.97 21.40 13.81
C SER A 155 9.98 22.53 14.05
N LEU A 156 10.16 22.96 15.30
CA LEU A 156 11.03 24.07 15.69
C LEU A 156 12.52 23.69 15.73
N LYS A 157 12.86 22.39 15.62
CA LYS A 157 14.24 21.89 15.68
C LYS A 157 15.00 22.04 14.34
N ASN A 158 14.29 22.18 13.22
CA ASN A 158 14.84 22.16 11.86
C ASN A 158 14.53 23.42 11.02
N SER A 159 14.01 24.50 11.63
CA SER A 159 13.58 25.70 10.89
C SER A 159 14.70 26.74 10.74
N THR A 160 14.79 27.38 9.57
CA THR A 160 15.79 28.41 9.26
C THR A 160 15.25 29.86 9.37
N PHE A 161 13.96 30.04 9.64
CA PHE A 161 13.34 31.37 9.65
C PHE A 161 13.61 32.16 10.92
N LYS A 162 13.70 33.49 10.77
CA LYS A 162 13.91 34.45 11.87
C LYS A 162 12.74 34.56 12.87
N ASN A 163 11.52 34.17 12.50
CA ASN A 163 10.32 34.19 13.35
C ASN A 163 9.63 32.82 13.35
N LEU A 164 9.17 32.37 14.51
CA LEU A 164 8.53 31.06 14.78
C LEU A 164 7.35 31.23 15.74
N GLN A 165 6.56 30.17 15.94
CA GLN A 165 5.50 30.08 16.96
C GLN A 165 5.76 28.86 17.86
N HIS A 166 5.60 29.00 19.17
CA HIS A 166 5.83 27.95 20.18
C HIS A 166 4.62 27.81 21.11
N ILE A 167 4.15 26.59 21.36
CA ILE A 167 3.06 26.31 22.32
C ILE A 167 3.65 26.21 23.72
N ILE A 168 3.18 27.07 24.63
CA ILE A 168 3.57 27.11 26.04
C ILE A 168 3.18 25.80 26.72
N LEU A 169 4.17 25.06 27.16
CA LEU A 169 3.99 23.84 27.93
C LEU A 169 3.89 24.16 29.44
N PRO A 170 3.20 23.32 30.24
CA PRO A 170 3.12 23.49 31.68
C PRO A 170 4.51 23.64 32.33
N ARG A 171 4.63 24.60 33.25
CA ARG A 171 5.86 24.94 33.99
C ARG A 171 6.95 25.68 33.17
N GLU A 172 6.73 25.97 31.89
CA GLU A 172 7.57 26.95 31.17
C GLU A 172 7.38 28.38 31.74
N THR A 173 8.38 29.24 31.55
CA THR A 173 8.39 30.63 32.05
C THR A 173 8.88 31.58 30.95
N LYS A 174 8.59 32.89 31.04
CA LYS A 174 9.10 33.88 30.05
C LYS A 174 10.62 33.79 29.90
N PHE A 175 11.36 33.64 31.00
CA PHE A 175 12.81 33.43 31.00
C PHE A 175 13.22 32.10 30.37
N GLY A 176 12.53 31.00 30.69
CA GLY A 176 12.82 29.67 30.11
C GLY A 176 12.63 29.63 28.59
N ILE A 177 11.52 30.22 28.10
CA ILE A 177 11.23 30.34 26.66
C ILE A 177 12.25 31.28 26.00
N ALA A 178 12.47 32.48 26.56
CA ALA A 178 13.44 33.43 25.99
C ALA A 178 14.84 32.80 25.88
N LYS A 179 15.32 32.11 26.94
CA LYS A 179 16.60 31.38 26.93
C LYS A 179 16.63 30.25 25.92
N LYS A 180 15.56 29.47 25.77
CA LYS A 180 15.42 28.38 24.79
C LYS A 180 15.57 28.86 23.34
N TYR A 181 15.16 30.11 23.06
CA TYR A 181 15.24 30.73 21.75
C TYR A 181 16.31 31.85 21.66
N GLY A 182 17.25 31.92 22.60
CA GLY A 182 18.42 32.82 22.56
C GLY A 182 18.12 34.33 22.63
N MET A 183 16.94 34.73 23.11
CA MET A 183 16.49 36.13 23.23
C MET A 183 16.37 36.58 24.68
N THR A 184 16.15 37.88 24.88
CA THR A 184 15.76 38.45 26.19
C THR A 184 14.25 38.29 26.45
N VAL A 185 13.85 38.38 27.72
CA VAL A 185 12.43 38.42 28.11
C VAL A 185 11.73 39.66 27.55
N GLU A 186 12.44 40.79 27.45
CA GLU A 186 11.88 42.04 26.93
C GLU A 186 11.58 41.94 25.42
N GLU A 187 12.43 41.26 24.64
CA GLU A 187 12.16 40.96 23.22
C GLU A 187 10.98 40.00 23.06
N LEU A 188 10.88 38.96 23.91
CA LEU A 188 9.74 38.04 23.94
C LEU A 188 8.42 38.78 24.25
N GLU A 189 8.43 39.74 25.18
CA GLU A 189 7.26 40.55 25.53
C GLU A 189 6.93 41.58 24.44
N LYS A 190 7.93 42.22 23.83
CA LYS A 190 7.76 43.13 22.67
C LYS A 190 7.19 42.43 21.44
N LEU A 191 7.54 41.15 21.23
CA LEU A 191 7.01 40.33 20.13
C LEU A 191 5.61 39.78 20.43
N ASN A 192 5.20 39.74 21.71
CA ASN A 192 3.90 39.26 22.18
C ASN A 192 3.19 40.29 23.10
N PRO A 193 2.91 41.52 22.64
CA PRO A 193 2.40 42.60 23.48
C PRO A 193 0.98 42.37 24.03
N HIS A 194 0.32 41.30 23.58
CA HIS A 194 -1.00 40.84 24.01
C HIS A 194 -0.92 39.76 25.12
N ILE A 195 0.27 39.25 25.47
CA ILE A 195 0.45 38.13 26.43
C ILE A 195 1.04 38.64 27.75
N THR A 196 0.17 39.23 28.57
CA THR A 196 0.54 39.79 29.89
C THR A 196 1.10 38.72 30.83
N ALA A 197 0.42 37.57 30.95
CA ALA A 197 0.80 36.45 31.80
C ALA A 197 0.69 35.13 31.03
N LEU A 198 1.74 34.31 31.06
CA LEU A 198 1.78 33.02 30.37
C LEU A 198 0.80 32.03 31.02
N GLN A 199 -0.05 31.41 30.22
CA GLN A 199 -0.80 30.20 30.59
C GLN A 199 -0.33 29.03 29.72
N PRO A 200 -0.37 27.78 30.22
CA PRO A 200 -0.20 26.60 29.37
C PRO A 200 -1.22 26.60 28.23
N GLY A 201 -0.86 25.97 27.11
CA GLY A 201 -1.69 25.89 25.92
C GLY A 201 -1.64 27.13 25.02
N GLN A 202 -1.26 28.31 25.54
CA GLN A 202 -1.09 29.53 24.74
C GLN A 202 0.03 29.39 23.70
N VAL A 203 -0.08 30.13 22.59
CA VAL A 203 1.00 30.27 21.58
C VAL A 203 1.72 31.60 21.78
N VAL A 204 3.06 31.56 21.81
CA VAL A 204 3.93 32.74 21.74
C VAL A 204 4.71 32.75 20.42
N ARG A 205 4.85 33.93 19.83
CA ARG A 205 5.78 34.21 18.74
C ARG A 205 7.20 34.34 19.32
N VAL A 206 8.17 33.69 18.71
CA VAL A 206 9.58 33.67 19.17
C VAL A 206 10.50 33.89 17.96
N THR A 207 11.61 34.61 18.11
CA THR A 207 12.65 34.61 17.05
C THR A 207 13.52 33.36 17.13
N ASN A 208 14.25 33.08 16.05
CA ASN A 208 15.12 31.90 15.94
C ASN A 208 16.59 32.28 16.15
N PRO A 209 17.31 31.67 17.12
CA PRO A 209 18.72 31.98 17.37
C PRO A 209 19.67 31.48 16.26
N TYR A 210 19.21 30.62 15.35
CA TYR A 210 20.00 30.07 14.24
C TYR A 210 19.73 30.73 12.88
N ALA A 211 18.99 31.84 12.85
CA ALA A 211 18.74 32.62 11.63
C ALA A 211 19.98 33.46 11.24
N ILE A 212 21.03 32.80 10.74
CA ILE A 212 22.30 33.41 10.34
C ILE A 212 22.11 34.26 9.07
N GLU A 213 22.32 35.57 9.19
CA GLU A 213 22.32 36.50 8.06
C GLU A 213 23.63 36.40 7.26
N LYS A 214 23.72 35.43 6.35
CA LYS A 214 24.66 35.46 5.20
C LYS A 214 24.26 34.51 4.08
N ILE A 215 24.58 34.91 2.85
CA ILE A 215 24.38 34.16 1.62
C ILE A 215 25.76 33.64 1.18
N ASP A 216 25.97 32.33 1.18
CA ASP A 216 26.45 31.56 0.02
C ASP A 216 26.61 30.06 0.34
N GLU A 217 26.59 29.24 -0.72
CA GLU A 217 26.85 27.81 -0.89
C GLU A 217 26.78 26.79 0.29
N LYS A 218 26.06 25.69 0.01
CA LYS A 218 26.08 24.37 0.66
C LYS A 218 25.82 24.28 2.18
N VAL A 219 24.55 24.02 2.50
CA VAL A 219 24.17 23.09 3.58
C VAL A 219 23.21 22.04 3.03
N GLU A 220 23.62 20.78 3.04
CA GLU A 220 22.71 19.62 3.01
C GLU A 220 22.43 19.23 4.47
N GLU A 221 21.19 18.84 4.82
CA GLU A 221 20.81 17.85 5.86
C GLU A 221 19.33 17.94 6.31
N THR A 222 18.60 19.03 6.04
CA THR A 222 17.15 19.11 6.36
C THR A 222 16.28 18.84 5.12
N GLY A 223 15.55 17.73 5.14
CA GLY A 223 14.57 17.33 4.10
C GLY A 223 13.28 18.16 4.06
N PHE A 224 13.34 19.45 4.39
CA PHE A 224 12.19 20.36 4.47
C PHE A 224 12.49 21.71 3.80
N ILE A 225 11.58 22.17 2.95
CA ILE A 225 11.52 23.56 2.48
C ILE A 225 10.86 24.40 3.57
N SER A 226 11.62 25.35 4.11
CA SER A 226 11.07 26.42 4.94
C SER A 226 10.35 27.45 4.04
N TYR A 227 9.03 27.60 4.20
CA TYR A 227 8.20 28.61 3.50
C TYR A 227 7.50 29.62 4.45
N SER A 228 7.38 30.88 4.01
CA SER A 228 6.66 31.94 4.74
C SER A 228 5.42 32.35 3.96
N VAL A 229 4.26 32.30 4.62
CA VAL A 229 2.93 32.51 4.02
C VAL A 229 2.78 33.96 3.54
N ALA A 230 2.59 34.15 2.23
CA ALA A 230 2.43 35.45 1.60
C ALA A 230 0.97 35.97 1.66
N PRO A 231 0.72 37.27 1.42
CA PRO A 231 -0.65 37.77 1.36
C PRO A 231 -1.44 37.08 0.24
N LYS A 232 -2.62 36.54 0.59
CA LYS A 232 -3.50 35.72 -0.28
C LYS A 232 -3.02 34.30 -0.58
N ASP A 233 -2.00 33.78 0.10
CA ASP A 233 -1.78 32.33 0.11
C ASP A 233 -2.96 31.60 0.77
N THR A 234 -3.19 30.38 0.31
CA THR A 234 -4.28 29.48 0.75
C THR A 234 -3.71 28.06 0.81
N TYR A 235 -4.37 27.15 1.54
CA TYR A 235 -3.99 25.74 1.50
C TYR A 235 -3.88 25.23 0.05
N TYR A 236 -4.86 25.56 -0.81
CA TYR A 236 -4.85 25.16 -2.22
C TYR A 236 -3.66 25.73 -3.02
N SER A 237 -3.25 26.98 -2.79
CA SER A 237 -2.07 27.54 -3.48
C SER A 237 -0.78 26.91 -2.98
N LEU A 238 -0.68 26.52 -1.70
CA LEU A 238 0.52 25.92 -1.13
C LEU A 238 0.67 24.44 -1.45
N THR A 239 -0.40 23.65 -1.32
CA THR A 239 -0.41 22.23 -1.72
C THR A 239 -0.11 22.06 -3.20
N ARG A 240 -0.62 22.95 -4.07
CA ARG A 240 -0.26 22.97 -5.51
C ARG A 240 1.16 23.44 -5.80
N LYS A 241 1.70 24.39 -5.03
CA LYS A 241 3.02 25.00 -5.27
C LYS A 241 4.18 24.15 -4.76
N TYR A 242 3.93 23.31 -3.76
CA TYR A 242 4.92 22.45 -3.12
C TYR A 242 4.56 20.95 -3.19
N ASN A 243 3.55 20.59 -3.99
CA ASN A 243 3.11 19.23 -4.29
C ASN A 243 2.96 18.31 -3.05
N THR A 244 2.38 18.86 -1.98
CA THR A 244 2.11 18.14 -0.71
C THR A 244 0.62 18.17 -0.40
N THR A 245 0.13 17.23 0.40
CA THR A 245 -1.27 17.21 0.85
C THR A 245 -1.54 18.24 1.95
N ARG A 246 -2.82 18.50 2.26
CA ARG A 246 -3.17 19.37 3.40
C ARG A 246 -2.80 18.67 4.72
N GLU A 247 -3.01 17.36 4.75
CA GLU A 247 -2.87 16.46 5.86
C GLU A 247 -1.40 16.32 6.29
N GLU A 248 -0.47 16.25 5.34
CA GLU A 248 0.97 16.36 5.60
C GLU A 248 1.40 17.75 6.06
N LEU A 249 0.88 18.80 5.43
CA LEU A 249 1.20 20.17 5.78
C LEU A 249 0.78 20.46 7.24
N GLU A 250 -0.37 19.95 7.67
CA GLU A 250 -0.87 19.99 9.04
C GLU A 250 -0.12 19.04 9.99
N LYS A 251 0.25 17.83 9.55
CA LYS A 251 1.08 16.86 10.30
C LYS A 251 2.46 17.43 10.67
N TYR A 252 3.11 18.16 9.76
CA TYR A 252 4.41 18.80 10.02
C TYR A 252 4.29 20.22 10.59
N ASN A 253 3.10 20.83 10.56
CA ASN A 253 2.82 22.14 11.15
C ASN A 253 1.51 22.12 11.96
N PRO A 254 1.46 21.44 13.13
CA PRO A 254 0.20 21.23 13.88
C PRO A 254 -0.53 22.52 14.33
N LEU A 255 0.14 23.67 14.28
CA LEU A 255 -0.46 24.98 14.53
C LEU A 255 -1.47 25.40 13.45
N LEU A 256 -1.30 24.97 12.19
CA LEU A 256 -2.28 25.16 11.12
C LEU A 256 -3.66 24.61 11.50
N VAL A 257 -3.67 23.54 12.28
CA VAL A 257 -4.88 22.86 12.73
C VAL A 257 -5.60 23.67 13.82
N ARG A 258 -4.86 24.48 14.60
CA ARG A 258 -5.37 25.26 15.73
C ARG A 258 -5.78 26.68 15.34
N GLU A 259 -5.03 27.33 14.45
CA GLU A 259 -5.18 28.74 14.07
C GLU A 259 -5.51 28.96 12.58
N GLY A 260 -5.38 27.93 11.74
CA GLY A 260 -5.46 28.06 10.29
C GLY A 260 -4.18 28.64 9.67
N LEU A 261 -4.27 28.99 8.39
CA LEU A 261 -3.16 29.53 7.61
C LEU A 261 -3.10 31.07 7.71
N GLU A 262 -2.31 31.59 8.66
CA GLU A 262 -2.12 33.04 8.83
C GLU A 262 -1.06 33.64 7.89
N TYR A 263 -1.27 34.89 7.44
CA TYR A 263 -0.23 35.68 6.75
C TYR A 263 1.00 35.87 7.66
N GLY A 264 2.19 35.60 7.12
CA GLY A 264 3.45 35.66 7.87
C GLY A 264 3.69 34.46 8.79
N MET A 265 2.81 33.45 8.79
CA MET A 265 3.13 32.15 9.39
C MET A 265 4.30 31.50 8.63
N VAL A 266 5.10 30.76 9.37
CA VAL A 266 6.23 29.98 8.87
C VAL A 266 5.86 28.50 8.86
N LEU A 267 6.07 27.83 7.74
CA LEU A 267 5.77 26.43 7.51
C LEU A 267 7.05 25.63 7.21
N SER A 268 7.21 24.50 7.88
CA SER A 268 8.10 23.42 7.47
C SER A 268 7.35 22.52 6.49
N ILE A 269 7.59 22.73 5.20
CA ILE A 269 7.01 21.92 4.11
C ILE A 269 8.02 20.81 3.78
N PRO A 270 7.64 19.53 3.62
CA PRO A 270 8.59 18.51 3.17
C PRO A 270 9.23 18.92 1.82
N LYS A 271 10.51 18.63 1.64
CA LYS A 271 11.23 18.96 0.40
C LYS A 271 11.09 17.79 -0.56
N GLU A 272 10.46 18.01 -1.71
CA GLU A 272 10.58 17.10 -2.86
C GLU A 272 12.07 16.93 -3.22
N THR A 273 12.64 15.79 -2.83
CA THR A 273 13.43 15.01 -3.78
C THR A 273 12.58 14.68 -5.01
N PRO A 274 13.17 14.44 -6.20
CA PRO A 274 12.42 13.98 -7.38
C PRO A 274 11.94 12.54 -7.15
N GLU A 275 10.87 12.40 -6.38
CA GLU A 275 10.38 11.12 -5.89
C GLU A 275 9.81 10.27 -7.03
N VAL A 276 10.38 9.07 -7.14
CA VAL A 276 9.60 7.92 -7.59
C VAL A 276 8.65 7.63 -6.43
N VAL A 277 7.40 8.07 -6.56
CA VAL A 277 6.36 7.86 -5.56
C VAL A 277 6.22 6.35 -5.30
N VAL A 278 6.69 5.93 -4.12
CA VAL A 278 6.45 4.63 -3.51
C VAL A 278 5.86 4.90 -2.14
N GLU A 279 4.70 5.56 -2.13
CA GLU A 279 3.93 5.81 -0.90
C GLU A 279 3.51 4.47 -0.28
N ALA A 280 3.79 4.32 1.01
CA ALA A 280 3.30 3.19 1.79
C ALA A 280 1.79 3.36 2.04
N SER A 281 0.96 2.53 1.42
CA SER A 281 -0.47 2.48 1.76
C SER A 281 -0.66 1.95 3.18
N GLU A 282 -1.30 2.73 4.07
CA GLU A 282 -1.50 2.33 5.47
C GLU A 282 -2.38 1.06 5.61
N GLU A 283 -1.99 0.24 6.59
CA GLU A 283 -2.61 -0.97 7.14
C GLU A 283 -3.97 -1.45 6.57
N ASN A 284 -3.94 -2.17 5.43
CA ASN A 284 -4.76 -3.40 5.22
C ASN A 284 -4.44 -4.19 3.92
N SER A 285 -3.81 -3.57 2.92
CA SER A 285 -3.74 -4.11 1.54
C SER A 285 -2.91 -5.40 1.33
N GLY A 286 -2.12 -5.82 2.32
CA GLY A 286 -1.16 -6.93 2.17
C GLY A 286 -0.05 -6.67 1.14
N VAL A 287 0.15 -5.40 0.76
CA VAL A 287 1.17 -4.97 -0.20
C VAL A 287 2.52 -4.81 0.50
N VAL A 288 3.59 -5.27 -0.14
CA VAL A 288 4.97 -5.18 0.34
C VAL A 288 5.75 -4.21 -0.52
N ASP A 289 6.21 -3.11 0.08
CA ASP A 289 7.31 -2.34 -0.50
C ASP A 289 8.62 -3.10 -0.33
N MET A 290 9.31 -3.40 -1.43
CA MET A 290 10.63 -4.05 -1.42
C MET A 290 11.78 -3.05 -1.17
N ALA A 291 11.59 -1.75 -1.41
CA ALA A 291 12.62 -0.74 -1.18
C ALA A 291 13.00 -0.62 0.31
N SER A 292 12.04 -0.85 1.20
CA SER A 292 12.21 -0.94 2.66
C SER A 292 13.13 -2.08 3.13
N TYR A 293 13.42 -3.08 2.28
CA TYR A 293 14.23 -4.26 2.64
C TYR A 293 15.63 -4.29 1.99
N LEU A 294 16.05 -3.22 1.30
CA LEU A 294 17.27 -3.18 0.49
C LEU A 294 18.57 -3.35 1.31
N LYS A 295 19.20 -4.52 1.15
CA LYS A 295 20.37 -4.98 1.91
C LYS A 295 21.60 -5.29 1.04
N TYR A 296 21.38 -5.74 -0.20
CA TYR A 296 22.39 -6.17 -1.17
C TYR A 296 22.44 -5.17 -2.35
N ARG A 297 22.94 -3.95 -2.10
CA ARG A 297 23.05 -2.88 -3.11
C ARG A 297 24.25 -3.01 -4.07
N GLU A 298 25.07 -4.03 -3.84
CA GLU A 298 26.13 -4.52 -4.72
C GLU A 298 25.62 -4.86 -6.14
N ALA A 299 26.53 -4.91 -7.12
CA ALA A 299 26.19 -4.99 -8.54
C ALA A 299 25.38 -6.25 -8.90
N GLN A 300 24.07 -6.08 -9.03
CA GLN A 300 23.16 -7.16 -9.44
C GLN A 300 23.38 -7.44 -10.93
N LYS A 301 24.03 -8.56 -11.26
CA LYS A 301 24.30 -8.97 -12.64
C LYS A 301 23.15 -9.84 -13.18
N VAL A 302 22.47 -9.35 -14.23
CA VAL A 302 21.25 -9.94 -14.80
C VAL A 302 21.38 -10.06 -16.32
N ALA A 303 20.89 -11.16 -16.90
CA ALA A 303 20.79 -11.30 -18.35
C ALA A 303 19.36 -11.01 -18.83
N VAL A 304 19.20 -10.30 -19.94
CA VAL A 304 17.90 -10.02 -20.56
C VAL A 304 17.86 -10.62 -21.97
N LEU A 305 17.05 -11.66 -22.14
CA LEU A 305 16.93 -12.44 -23.39
C LEU A 305 15.65 -12.04 -24.13
N LEU A 306 15.78 -11.37 -25.28
CA LEU A 306 14.65 -10.84 -26.04
C LEU A 306 14.77 -11.18 -27.54
N PRO A 307 13.69 -11.54 -28.24
CA PRO A 307 13.69 -11.77 -29.68
C PRO A 307 13.70 -10.45 -30.46
N PHE A 308 14.84 -9.76 -30.46
CA PHE A 308 15.05 -8.53 -31.23
C PHE A 308 15.05 -8.80 -32.74
N ASN A 309 15.56 -9.97 -33.17
CA ASN A 309 15.75 -10.35 -34.57
C ASN A 309 16.62 -9.32 -35.33
N LEU A 310 17.78 -8.95 -34.75
CA LEU A 310 18.64 -7.87 -35.27
C LEU A 310 19.13 -8.09 -36.71
N ASP A 311 19.14 -9.35 -37.17
CA ASP A 311 19.52 -9.70 -38.53
C ASP A 311 18.49 -9.23 -39.58
N ASP A 312 17.21 -9.10 -39.21
CA ASP A 312 16.13 -8.59 -40.07
C ASP A 312 16.40 -7.15 -40.54
N PHE A 313 17.22 -6.38 -39.81
CA PHE A 313 17.47 -4.95 -40.00
C PHE A 313 18.77 -4.62 -40.77
N ARG A 314 19.45 -5.63 -41.32
CA ARG A 314 20.75 -5.47 -42.02
C ARG A 314 20.67 -4.77 -43.38
N GLY A 315 19.48 -4.44 -43.88
CA GLY A 315 19.28 -3.62 -45.08
C GLY A 315 17.80 -3.41 -45.39
N GLY A 316 17.44 -2.32 -46.06
CA GLY A 316 16.04 -1.95 -46.34
C GLY A 316 15.42 -1.01 -45.29
N SER A 317 14.10 -0.80 -45.37
CA SER A 317 13.37 0.15 -44.53
C SER A 317 13.05 -0.42 -43.14
N LYS A 318 13.70 0.16 -42.12
CA LYS A 318 13.52 -0.22 -40.70
C LYS A 318 12.07 -0.09 -40.22
N SER A 319 11.33 0.93 -40.69
CA SER A 319 9.91 1.10 -40.31
C SER A 319 9.05 -0.07 -40.78
N ASP A 320 9.37 -0.62 -41.94
CA ASP A 320 8.53 -1.63 -42.60
C ASP A 320 8.96 -3.04 -42.19
N GLN A 321 10.21 -3.22 -41.77
CA GLN A 321 10.66 -4.36 -40.97
C GLN A 321 9.95 -4.39 -39.61
N LEU A 322 9.94 -3.29 -38.86
CA LEU A 322 9.22 -3.18 -37.60
C LEU A 322 7.73 -3.49 -37.77
N LYS A 323 7.04 -2.88 -38.74
CA LYS A 323 5.61 -3.14 -39.02
C LYS A 323 5.30 -4.61 -39.31
N ARG A 324 6.24 -5.38 -39.88
CA ARG A 324 6.05 -6.80 -40.22
C ARG A 324 6.31 -7.75 -39.04
N ASN A 325 7.14 -7.38 -38.06
CA ASN A 325 7.52 -8.26 -36.95
C ASN A 325 6.98 -7.76 -35.59
N LYS A 326 5.74 -8.15 -35.26
CA LYS A 326 5.08 -7.80 -33.99
C LYS A 326 5.84 -8.31 -32.75
N VAL A 327 6.60 -9.40 -32.87
CA VAL A 327 7.41 -9.95 -31.76
C VAL A 327 8.64 -9.07 -31.50
N THR A 328 9.28 -8.53 -32.55
CA THR A 328 10.30 -7.48 -32.38
C THR A 328 9.72 -6.20 -31.78
N GLN A 329 8.52 -5.74 -32.20
CA GLN A 329 7.87 -4.58 -31.59
C GLN A 329 7.70 -4.75 -30.07
N ILE A 330 7.08 -5.87 -29.66
CA ILE A 330 6.90 -6.22 -28.24
C ILE A 330 8.24 -6.32 -27.49
N SER A 331 9.29 -6.79 -28.14
CA SER A 331 10.64 -6.87 -27.55
C SER A 331 11.29 -5.51 -27.35
N LEU A 332 11.05 -4.55 -28.26
CA LEU A 332 11.56 -3.18 -28.15
C LEU A 332 10.79 -2.35 -27.14
N ASP A 333 9.46 -2.53 -27.06
CA ASP A 333 8.63 -1.99 -25.98
C ASP A 333 9.08 -2.53 -24.63
N PHE A 334 9.22 -3.85 -24.49
CA PHE A 334 9.69 -4.45 -23.24
C PHE A 334 11.08 -3.90 -22.85
N TYR A 335 11.99 -3.76 -23.83
CA TYR A 335 13.32 -3.19 -23.65
C TYR A 335 13.33 -1.72 -23.18
N SER A 336 12.45 -0.85 -23.71
CA SER A 336 12.34 0.53 -23.19
C SER A 336 11.84 0.54 -21.75
N GLY A 337 10.91 -0.36 -21.41
CA GLY A 337 10.50 -0.67 -20.04
C GLY A 337 11.67 -1.07 -19.13
N VAL A 338 12.46 -2.07 -19.53
CA VAL A 338 13.67 -2.52 -18.82
C VAL A 338 14.61 -1.33 -18.57
N ARG A 339 14.87 -0.51 -19.59
CA ARG A 339 15.76 0.67 -19.44
C ARG A 339 15.21 1.69 -18.45
N MET A 340 13.91 1.99 -18.48
CA MET A 340 13.28 2.88 -17.51
C MET A 340 13.35 2.34 -16.08
N ALA A 341 13.25 1.02 -15.87
CA ALA A 341 13.42 0.42 -14.55
C ALA A 341 14.86 0.56 -14.04
N LEU A 342 15.86 0.34 -14.91
CA LEU A 342 17.27 0.53 -14.56
C LEU A 342 17.59 1.98 -14.17
N ASP A 343 17.08 2.96 -14.92
CA ASP A 343 17.20 4.38 -14.57
C ASP A 343 16.60 4.70 -13.18
N SER A 344 15.52 4.01 -12.79
CA SER A 344 14.89 4.17 -11.46
C SER A 344 15.64 3.43 -10.34
N LEU A 345 16.12 2.21 -10.60
CA LEU A 345 16.93 1.43 -9.65
C LEU A 345 18.26 2.12 -9.34
N GLN A 346 18.87 2.77 -10.33
CA GLN A 346 20.08 3.58 -10.14
C GLN A 346 19.83 4.75 -9.17
N LYS A 347 18.66 5.41 -9.22
CA LYS A 347 18.27 6.48 -8.28
C LYS A 347 18.09 5.98 -6.85
N LEU A 348 17.69 4.71 -6.67
CA LEU A 348 17.66 4.05 -5.36
C LEU A 348 19.06 3.61 -4.86
N GLY A 349 20.12 3.88 -5.63
CA GLY A 349 21.49 3.46 -5.32
C GLY A 349 21.72 1.96 -5.46
N ILE A 350 20.92 1.27 -6.28
CA ILE A 350 21.10 -0.16 -6.57
C ILE A 350 21.95 -0.28 -7.84
N SER A 351 23.18 -0.78 -7.70
CA SER A 351 24.03 -1.05 -8.87
C SER A 351 23.50 -2.28 -9.61
N THR A 352 23.34 -2.19 -10.93
CA THR A 352 22.88 -3.30 -11.77
C THR A 352 23.71 -3.36 -13.06
N GLN A 353 24.26 -4.53 -13.38
CA GLN A 353 24.77 -4.83 -14.73
C GLN A 353 23.72 -5.64 -15.48
N VAL A 354 23.30 -5.15 -16.65
CA VAL A 354 22.37 -5.89 -17.53
C VAL A 354 22.97 -6.11 -18.90
N ASP A 355 23.22 -7.38 -19.20
CA ASP A 355 23.71 -7.84 -20.50
C ASP A 355 22.53 -8.35 -21.35
N PHE A 356 22.41 -7.87 -22.59
CA PHE A 356 21.24 -8.09 -23.45
C PHE A 356 21.57 -9.05 -24.61
N TYR A 357 20.68 -10.01 -24.86
CA TYR A 357 20.91 -11.08 -25.83
C TYR A 357 19.71 -11.28 -26.77
N ASP A 358 19.99 -11.36 -28.08
CA ASP A 358 18.98 -11.60 -29.12
C ASP A 358 18.68 -13.09 -29.28
N THR A 359 17.45 -13.52 -28.93
CA THR A 359 17.03 -14.93 -29.04
C THR A 359 16.57 -15.31 -30.44
N LYS A 360 16.40 -14.34 -31.36
CA LYS A 360 16.04 -14.54 -32.79
C LYS A 360 14.83 -15.45 -33.02
N GLN A 361 13.92 -15.52 -32.05
CA GLN A 361 12.77 -16.44 -32.00
C GLN A 361 13.14 -17.93 -32.23
N SER A 362 14.40 -18.32 -31.99
CA SER A 362 14.98 -19.55 -32.54
C SER A 362 15.62 -20.41 -31.45
N LYS A 363 15.15 -21.65 -31.31
CA LYS A 363 15.73 -22.65 -30.40
C LYS A 363 17.23 -22.87 -30.68
N THR A 364 17.63 -22.91 -31.95
CA THR A 364 19.04 -23.05 -32.35
C THR A 364 19.87 -21.84 -31.96
N ALA A 365 19.35 -20.62 -32.12
CA ALA A 365 20.06 -19.41 -31.67
C ALA A 365 20.25 -19.40 -30.15
N VAL A 366 19.21 -19.76 -29.39
CA VAL A 366 19.26 -19.87 -27.92
C VAL A 366 20.24 -20.95 -27.45
N ARG A 367 20.22 -22.16 -28.03
CA ARG A 367 21.19 -23.21 -27.70
C ARG A 367 22.64 -22.82 -28.02
N ASN A 368 22.87 -22.09 -29.11
CA ASN A 368 24.19 -21.59 -29.45
C ASN A 368 24.66 -20.51 -28.46
N LEU A 369 23.76 -19.59 -28.07
CA LEU A 369 24.01 -18.57 -27.05
C LEU A 369 24.37 -19.18 -25.69
N LEU A 370 23.61 -20.19 -25.23
CA LEU A 370 23.84 -20.90 -23.97
C LEU A 370 25.22 -21.59 -23.96
N LYS A 371 25.67 -22.11 -25.10
CA LYS A 371 26.99 -22.75 -25.25
C LYS A 371 28.16 -21.78 -25.43
N SER A 372 27.90 -20.55 -25.86
CA SER A 372 28.95 -19.54 -26.10
C SER A 372 29.13 -18.56 -24.94
N THR A 373 28.38 -18.72 -23.85
CA THR A 373 28.26 -17.71 -22.80
C THR A 373 28.23 -18.41 -21.45
N ASP A 374 29.14 -18.07 -20.54
CA ASP A 374 29.03 -18.47 -19.14
C ASP A 374 27.84 -17.76 -18.50
N PHE A 375 26.80 -18.51 -18.15
CA PHE A 375 25.61 -17.98 -17.47
C PHE A 375 25.69 -18.05 -15.93
N SER A 376 26.68 -18.73 -15.35
CA SER A 376 26.82 -18.90 -13.89
C SER A 376 27.06 -17.58 -13.14
N GLN A 377 27.59 -16.57 -13.84
CA GLN A 377 27.80 -15.21 -13.33
C GLN A 377 26.52 -14.37 -13.17
N TYR A 378 25.35 -14.83 -13.63
CA TYR A 378 24.09 -14.08 -13.54
C TYR A 378 23.24 -14.53 -12.35
N LYS A 379 22.73 -13.56 -11.59
CA LYS A 379 21.80 -13.79 -10.47
C LYS A 379 20.42 -14.28 -10.93
N THR A 380 20.01 -13.93 -12.14
CA THR A 380 18.77 -14.35 -12.80
C THR A 380 18.81 -13.99 -14.30
N ILE A 381 17.92 -14.61 -15.07
CA ILE A 381 17.63 -14.25 -16.45
C ILE A 381 16.19 -13.73 -16.55
N ILE A 382 15.98 -12.61 -17.24
CA ILE A 382 14.64 -12.09 -17.58
C ILE A 382 14.37 -12.39 -19.06
N GLY A 383 13.25 -13.03 -19.35
CA GLY A 383 12.98 -13.65 -20.65
C GLY A 383 13.57 -15.06 -20.78
N PRO A 384 13.50 -15.71 -21.96
CA PRO A 384 12.91 -15.27 -23.22
C PRO A 384 11.42 -14.89 -23.18
N LEU A 385 10.91 -14.24 -24.23
CA LEU A 385 9.47 -13.91 -24.34
C LEU A 385 8.59 -15.09 -24.78
N LEU A 386 9.13 -15.99 -25.61
CA LEU A 386 8.37 -17.08 -26.24
C LEU A 386 8.56 -18.39 -25.47
N LYS A 387 7.45 -19.08 -25.14
CA LYS A 387 7.44 -20.39 -24.46
C LYS A 387 8.53 -21.34 -24.97
N ASP A 388 8.63 -21.45 -26.29
CA ASP A 388 9.52 -22.41 -26.94
C ASP A 388 11.01 -22.05 -26.81
N ASN A 389 11.35 -20.78 -26.58
CA ASN A 389 12.70 -20.37 -26.18
C ASN A 389 12.91 -20.47 -24.66
N ILE A 390 11.89 -20.17 -23.85
CA ILE A 390 11.94 -20.28 -22.39
C ILE A 390 12.27 -21.72 -21.98
N ASN A 391 11.60 -22.71 -22.58
CA ASN A 391 11.86 -24.13 -22.31
C ASN A 391 13.33 -24.52 -22.49
N GLU A 392 14.03 -23.99 -23.49
CA GLU A 392 15.45 -24.28 -23.73
C GLU A 392 16.34 -23.69 -22.61
N VAL A 393 16.13 -22.41 -22.26
CA VAL A 393 16.90 -21.72 -21.20
C VAL A 393 16.64 -22.34 -19.82
N VAL A 394 15.38 -22.66 -19.52
CA VAL A 394 14.99 -23.33 -18.27
C VAL A 394 15.60 -24.73 -18.17
N THR A 395 15.62 -25.50 -19.27
CA THR A 395 16.19 -26.85 -19.27
C THR A 395 17.71 -26.82 -19.09
N GLU A 396 18.42 -26.04 -19.91
CA GLU A 396 19.90 -26.02 -19.89
C GLU A 396 20.42 -25.53 -18.53
N LEU A 397 19.84 -24.45 -17.97
CA LEU A 397 20.30 -23.81 -16.73
C LEU A 397 19.65 -24.38 -15.45
N SER A 398 19.02 -25.55 -15.55
CA SER A 398 18.37 -26.21 -14.41
C SER A 398 19.36 -26.83 -13.42
N ALA A 399 20.57 -27.21 -13.88
CA ALA A 399 21.59 -27.84 -13.06
C ALA A 399 22.30 -26.84 -12.12
N GLU A 400 22.54 -25.63 -12.60
CA GLU A 400 23.08 -24.49 -11.85
C GLU A 400 22.01 -23.82 -10.97
N GLY A 401 20.73 -24.16 -11.18
CA GLY A 401 19.60 -23.57 -10.46
C GLY A 401 19.36 -22.09 -10.77
N ILE A 402 19.88 -21.55 -11.89
CA ILE A 402 19.78 -20.13 -12.22
C ILE A 402 18.30 -19.76 -12.48
N PRO A 403 17.72 -18.78 -11.76
CA PRO A 403 16.32 -18.39 -11.93
C PRO A 403 16.03 -17.80 -13.31
N VAL A 404 15.01 -18.33 -14.00
CA VAL A 404 14.55 -17.84 -15.31
C VAL A 404 13.14 -17.24 -15.20
N VAL A 405 13.06 -15.92 -15.33
CA VAL A 405 11.82 -15.14 -15.18
C VAL A 405 11.08 -15.08 -16.51
N SER A 406 9.97 -15.82 -16.62
CA SER A 406 9.07 -15.81 -17.77
C SER A 406 8.15 -14.58 -17.73
N PRO A 407 8.26 -13.63 -18.69
CA PRO A 407 7.66 -12.30 -18.53
C PRO A 407 6.23 -12.17 -19.09
N LEU A 408 5.89 -12.89 -20.18
CA LEU A 408 4.65 -12.62 -20.95
C LEU A 408 3.67 -13.80 -21.06
N THR A 409 4.12 -15.05 -20.92
CA THR A 409 3.26 -16.23 -21.20
C THR A 409 2.64 -16.83 -19.93
N ASP A 410 1.34 -17.12 -20.01
CA ASP A 410 0.53 -17.91 -19.08
C ASP A 410 0.61 -19.42 -19.31
N ALA A 411 1.08 -19.84 -20.49
CA ALA A 411 1.25 -21.24 -20.80
C ALA A 411 2.26 -21.88 -19.83
N TYR A 412 1.90 -23.03 -19.26
CA TYR A 412 2.76 -23.74 -18.31
C TYR A 412 4.15 -24.01 -18.88
N ILE A 413 5.19 -23.68 -18.11
CA ILE A 413 6.59 -23.97 -18.37
C ILE A 413 7.07 -25.03 -17.35
N PRO A 414 7.58 -26.19 -17.79
CA PRO A 414 8.17 -27.16 -16.88
C PRO A 414 9.59 -26.73 -16.46
N GLY A 415 9.90 -26.78 -15.17
CA GLY A 415 11.24 -26.56 -14.63
C GLY A 415 11.22 -26.16 -13.15
N GLY A 416 12.29 -26.47 -12.40
CA GLY A 416 12.39 -26.10 -10.99
C GLY A 416 12.73 -24.62 -10.76
N ASN A 417 13.45 -24.03 -11.71
CA ASN A 417 14.06 -22.70 -11.67
C ASN A 417 13.26 -21.61 -12.42
N VAL A 418 12.07 -21.92 -12.95
CA VAL A 418 11.24 -20.94 -13.67
C VAL A 418 10.35 -20.11 -12.74
N PHE A 419 10.28 -18.80 -12.97
CA PHE A 419 9.39 -17.86 -12.29
C PHE A 419 8.40 -17.28 -13.31
N GLN A 420 7.14 -17.75 -13.34
CA GLN A 420 6.10 -17.25 -14.24
C GLN A 420 5.43 -16.00 -13.66
N THR A 421 5.68 -14.85 -14.27
CA THR A 421 5.18 -13.53 -13.82
C THR A 421 3.73 -13.23 -14.22
N ARG A 422 3.16 -13.96 -15.18
CA ARG A 422 1.73 -13.89 -15.55
C ARG A 422 1.00 -15.00 -14.79
N PRO A 423 0.02 -14.68 -13.92
CA PRO A 423 -0.87 -15.68 -13.33
C PRO A 423 -1.55 -16.53 -14.41
N SER A 424 -1.82 -17.80 -14.11
CA SER A 424 -2.52 -18.70 -15.04
C SER A 424 -3.99 -18.31 -15.19
N GLN A 425 -4.61 -18.65 -16.33
CA GLN A 425 -6.04 -18.38 -16.53
C GLN A 425 -6.92 -19.02 -15.45
N GLN A 426 -6.53 -20.19 -14.93
CA GLN A 426 -7.17 -20.82 -13.78
C GLN A 426 -7.20 -19.90 -12.54
N LYS A 427 -6.14 -19.12 -12.29
CA LYS A 427 -6.06 -18.18 -11.18
C LYS A 427 -6.98 -16.97 -11.38
N LEU A 428 -7.09 -16.47 -12.61
CA LEU A 428 -8.04 -15.40 -12.96
C LEU A 428 -9.49 -15.88 -12.74
N THR A 429 -9.87 -17.01 -13.33
CA THR A 429 -11.19 -17.62 -13.11
C THR A 429 -11.46 -17.91 -11.62
N GLN A 430 -10.46 -18.35 -10.85
CA GLN A 430 -10.60 -18.55 -9.40
C GLN A 430 -10.88 -17.23 -8.64
N LYS A 431 -10.19 -16.13 -8.94
CA LYS A 431 -10.44 -14.83 -8.28
C LYS A 431 -11.85 -14.32 -8.59
N LEU A 432 -12.34 -14.47 -9.82
CA LEU A 432 -13.72 -14.13 -10.16
C LEU A 432 -14.73 -15.06 -9.46
N ILE A 433 -14.50 -16.37 -9.44
CA ILE A 433 -15.35 -17.33 -8.71
C ILE A 433 -15.42 -16.98 -7.23
N GLN A 434 -14.31 -16.61 -6.58
CA GLN A 434 -14.29 -16.21 -5.16
C GLN A 434 -15.09 -14.93 -4.91
N TYR A 435 -14.99 -13.93 -5.79
CA TYR A 435 -15.81 -12.72 -5.71
C TYR A 435 -17.30 -13.02 -5.84
N ILE A 436 -17.69 -13.87 -6.81
CA ILE A 436 -19.08 -14.30 -6.98
C ILE A 436 -19.54 -15.11 -5.76
N ASP A 437 -18.70 -16.02 -5.24
CA ASP A 437 -19.06 -16.88 -4.11
C ASP A 437 -19.42 -16.08 -2.85
N ARG A 438 -18.67 -15.01 -2.58
CA ARG A 438 -18.89 -14.07 -1.47
C ARG A 438 -20.15 -13.19 -1.64
N ASN A 439 -20.51 -12.84 -2.88
CA ASN A 439 -21.48 -11.77 -3.17
C ASN A 439 -22.79 -12.24 -3.83
N LYS A 440 -22.96 -13.55 -4.04
CA LYS A 440 -24.13 -14.15 -4.74
C LYS A 440 -25.47 -14.08 -4.03
N GLU A 441 -25.53 -13.63 -2.78
CA GLU A 441 -26.79 -13.63 -2.03
C GLU A 441 -27.83 -12.70 -2.68
N GLY A 442 -29.04 -13.23 -2.89
CA GLY A 442 -30.11 -12.56 -3.62
C GLY A 442 -29.85 -12.32 -5.12
N LYS A 443 -28.76 -12.85 -5.70
CA LYS A 443 -28.41 -12.67 -7.13
C LYS A 443 -28.94 -13.80 -8.00
N ASN A 444 -29.41 -13.45 -9.21
CA ASN A 444 -29.74 -14.40 -10.26
C ASN A 444 -28.50 -14.63 -11.14
N ILE A 445 -27.75 -15.72 -10.89
CA ILE A 445 -26.54 -16.04 -11.66
C ILE A 445 -26.93 -16.66 -13.02
N ILE A 446 -26.32 -16.14 -14.08
CA ILE A 446 -26.48 -16.61 -15.46
C ILE A 446 -25.09 -16.87 -16.04
N ILE A 447 -24.89 -18.03 -16.67
CA ILE A 447 -23.68 -18.40 -17.39
C ILE A 447 -23.96 -18.31 -18.89
N PHE A 448 -23.16 -17.53 -19.61
CA PHE A 448 -23.26 -17.32 -21.05
C PHE A 448 -21.87 -17.54 -21.66
N THR A 449 -21.70 -18.64 -22.39
CA THR A 449 -20.42 -18.95 -23.06
C THR A 449 -20.60 -19.19 -24.54
N ASP A 450 -19.52 -18.99 -25.30
CA ASP A 450 -19.43 -19.41 -26.70
C ASP A 450 -19.09 -20.91 -26.85
N SER A 451 -18.75 -21.35 -28.08
CA SER A 451 -18.38 -22.74 -28.36
C SER A 451 -16.96 -23.12 -27.91
N LYS A 452 -16.10 -22.14 -27.60
CA LYS A 452 -14.69 -22.32 -27.24
C LYS A 452 -14.52 -22.40 -25.72
N LYS A 453 -15.31 -21.64 -24.95
CA LYS A 453 -15.23 -21.56 -23.48
C LYS A 453 -16.10 -22.59 -22.74
N VAL A 454 -16.48 -23.70 -23.38
CA VAL A 454 -17.33 -24.76 -22.76
C VAL A 454 -16.74 -25.29 -21.44
N ALA A 455 -15.42 -25.46 -21.34
CA ALA A 455 -14.78 -25.89 -20.11
C ALA A 455 -14.98 -24.89 -18.94
N LEU A 456 -15.05 -23.58 -19.22
CA LEU A 456 -15.41 -22.57 -18.21
C LEU A 456 -16.88 -22.65 -17.84
N LYS A 457 -17.78 -22.86 -18.81
CA LYS A 457 -19.22 -23.09 -18.57
C LYS A 457 -19.44 -24.21 -17.55
N ASP A 458 -18.76 -25.34 -17.75
CA ASP A 458 -18.85 -26.51 -16.87
C ASP A 458 -18.21 -26.24 -15.50
N THR A 459 -17.08 -25.52 -15.45
CA THR A 459 -16.44 -25.08 -14.20
C THR A 459 -17.37 -24.20 -13.36
N TYR A 460 -17.99 -23.18 -13.95
CA TYR A 460 -18.96 -22.32 -13.26
C TYR A 460 -20.21 -23.08 -12.84
N GLN A 461 -20.71 -24.00 -13.67
CA GLN A 461 -21.90 -24.79 -13.36
C GLN A 461 -21.65 -25.82 -12.23
N GLN A 462 -20.43 -26.31 -12.05
CA GLN A 462 -20.03 -27.13 -10.90
C GLN A 462 -20.02 -26.33 -9.59
N VAL A 463 -19.51 -25.09 -9.60
CA VAL A 463 -19.44 -24.23 -8.40
C VAL A 463 -20.78 -23.56 -8.08
N PHE A 464 -21.59 -23.26 -9.10
CA PHE A 464 -22.91 -22.66 -8.97
C PHE A 464 -23.99 -23.53 -9.66
N PRO A 465 -24.40 -24.68 -9.08
CA PRO A 465 -25.34 -25.62 -9.72
C PRO A 465 -26.73 -25.07 -10.05
N TYR A 466 -27.11 -23.93 -9.44
CA TYR A 466 -28.36 -23.21 -9.66
C TYR A 466 -28.25 -22.09 -10.73
N ALA A 467 -27.05 -21.86 -11.28
CA ALA A 467 -26.84 -20.85 -12.31
C ALA A 467 -27.51 -21.25 -13.64
N LYS A 468 -28.21 -20.30 -14.27
CA LYS A 468 -28.93 -20.54 -15.51
C LYS A 468 -27.98 -20.46 -16.71
N VAL A 469 -27.95 -21.47 -17.57
CA VAL A 469 -27.07 -21.50 -18.75
C VAL A 469 -27.82 -20.96 -19.98
N VAL A 470 -27.28 -19.92 -20.63
CA VAL A 470 -27.80 -19.38 -21.89
C VAL A 470 -27.51 -20.33 -23.05
N THR A 471 -28.57 -20.82 -23.69
CA THR A 471 -28.48 -21.70 -24.88
C THR A 471 -29.09 -21.02 -26.11
N ARG A 472 -28.40 -21.15 -27.26
CA ARG A 472 -28.87 -20.62 -28.56
C ARG A 472 -30.15 -21.34 -28.99
N ALA A 473 -31.22 -20.61 -29.31
CA ALA A 473 -32.42 -21.21 -29.93
C ALA A 473 -32.21 -21.54 -31.42
N LYS A 474 -31.29 -20.85 -32.09
CA LYS A 474 -30.88 -21.09 -33.49
C LYS A 474 -29.38 -21.40 -33.54
N LYS A 475 -28.93 -22.28 -34.44
CA LYS A 475 -27.52 -22.71 -34.48
C LYS A 475 -26.54 -21.56 -34.75
N GLU A 476 -26.94 -20.62 -35.61
CA GLU A 476 -26.07 -19.56 -36.14
C GLU A 476 -25.70 -18.48 -35.12
N TYR A 477 -26.65 -17.94 -34.35
CA TYR A 477 -26.45 -16.81 -33.45
C TYR A 477 -27.37 -16.85 -32.21
N TYR A 478 -26.93 -16.24 -31.11
CA TYR A 478 -27.79 -15.99 -29.94
C TYR A 478 -28.81 -14.90 -30.25
N GLN A 479 -30.04 -15.05 -29.77
CA GLN A 479 -31.06 -14.01 -29.88
C GLN A 479 -31.24 -13.28 -28.53
N LEU A 480 -31.73 -12.03 -28.54
CA LEU A 480 -31.99 -11.28 -27.30
C LEU A 480 -32.96 -12.04 -26.35
N SER A 481 -33.91 -12.78 -26.92
CA SER A 481 -34.81 -13.70 -26.21
C SER A 481 -34.10 -14.86 -25.52
N ASP A 482 -32.97 -15.35 -26.06
CA ASP A 482 -32.18 -16.42 -25.43
C ASP A 482 -31.53 -15.98 -24.12
N ILE A 483 -31.23 -14.69 -23.97
CA ILE A 483 -30.71 -14.12 -22.73
C ILE A 483 -31.88 -13.75 -21.81
N GLN A 484 -32.89 -13.05 -22.35
CA GLN A 484 -34.00 -12.50 -21.57
C GLN A 484 -34.79 -13.58 -20.81
N LYS A 485 -34.97 -14.78 -21.38
CA LYS A 485 -35.68 -15.91 -20.75
C LYS A 485 -35.08 -16.38 -19.42
N HIS A 486 -33.85 -15.98 -19.09
CA HIS A 486 -33.17 -16.35 -17.84
C HIS A 486 -33.13 -15.23 -16.79
N LEU A 487 -33.42 -13.97 -17.16
CA LEU A 487 -33.37 -12.80 -16.28
C LEU A 487 -34.49 -12.82 -15.22
N SER A 488 -34.25 -12.12 -14.11
CA SER A 488 -35.20 -11.84 -13.04
C SER A 488 -35.45 -10.33 -12.96
N THR A 489 -36.71 -9.93 -12.77
CA THR A 489 -37.10 -8.53 -12.54
C THR A 489 -37.04 -8.12 -11.08
N THR A 490 -36.95 -9.09 -10.15
CA THR A 490 -36.92 -8.85 -8.69
C THR A 490 -35.53 -9.03 -8.08
N GLN A 491 -34.60 -9.65 -8.81
CA GLN A 491 -33.23 -9.90 -8.38
C GLN A 491 -32.23 -9.24 -9.32
N GLU A 492 -31.06 -8.89 -8.79
CA GLU A 492 -29.93 -8.45 -9.59
C GLU A 492 -29.34 -9.61 -10.39
N ASN A 493 -29.17 -9.43 -11.69
CA ASN A 493 -28.76 -10.46 -12.63
C ASN A 493 -27.25 -10.41 -12.83
N TRP A 494 -26.54 -11.47 -12.46
CA TRP A 494 -25.09 -11.58 -12.56
C TRP A 494 -24.76 -12.48 -13.75
N VAL A 495 -24.42 -11.87 -14.88
CA VAL A 495 -24.20 -12.58 -16.15
C VAL A 495 -22.71 -12.76 -16.39
N ILE A 496 -22.25 -14.00 -16.27
CA ILE A 496 -20.88 -14.42 -16.53
C ILE A 496 -20.76 -14.70 -18.03
N LEU A 497 -20.05 -13.83 -18.76
CA LEU A 497 -19.83 -13.92 -20.20
C LEU A 497 -18.39 -14.36 -20.50
N GLU A 498 -18.21 -15.60 -20.95
CA GLU A 498 -16.90 -16.12 -21.35
C GLU A 498 -16.92 -16.45 -22.85
N ALA A 499 -16.22 -15.68 -23.68
CA ALA A 499 -16.17 -15.92 -25.13
C ALA A 499 -14.89 -15.36 -25.80
N ASP A 500 -14.45 -16.03 -26.86
CA ASP A 500 -13.47 -15.55 -27.84
C ASP A 500 -14.06 -15.41 -29.26
N GLU A 501 -15.32 -15.79 -29.48
CA GLU A 501 -16.12 -15.43 -30.66
C GLU A 501 -16.51 -13.94 -30.57
N MET A 502 -15.87 -13.07 -31.36
CA MET A 502 -16.15 -11.61 -31.41
C MET A 502 -17.64 -11.29 -31.49
N ALA A 503 -18.37 -11.97 -32.39
CA ALA A 503 -19.80 -11.79 -32.59
C ALA A 503 -20.67 -12.28 -31.42
N VAL A 504 -20.16 -13.11 -30.50
CA VAL A 504 -20.86 -13.50 -29.26
C VAL A 504 -20.65 -12.41 -28.20
N VAL A 505 -19.43 -11.86 -28.08
CA VAL A 505 -19.13 -10.78 -27.15
C VAL A 505 -19.88 -9.50 -27.51
N SER A 506 -19.74 -8.97 -28.72
CA SER A 506 -20.33 -7.68 -29.11
C SER A 506 -21.87 -7.70 -29.08
N ASN A 507 -22.51 -8.73 -29.65
CA ASN A 507 -23.97 -8.88 -29.57
C ASN A 507 -24.43 -9.18 -28.14
N GLY A 508 -23.72 -10.03 -27.40
CA GLY A 508 -24.07 -10.39 -26.02
C GLY A 508 -24.11 -9.17 -25.10
N VAL A 509 -23.06 -8.33 -25.12
CA VAL A 509 -23.01 -7.07 -24.37
C VAL A 509 -24.08 -6.09 -24.86
N SER A 510 -24.26 -5.95 -26.18
CA SER A 510 -25.28 -5.06 -26.76
C SER A 510 -26.71 -5.42 -26.33
N TYR A 511 -27.06 -6.72 -26.30
CA TYR A 511 -28.36 -7.21 -25.84
C TYR A 511 -28.55 -7.01 -24.34
N LEU A 512 -27.52 -7.26 -23.53
CA LEU A 512 -27.56 -7.02 -22.07
C LEU A 512 -27.75 -5.53 -21.76
N ASN A 513 -26.97 -4.64 -22.40
CA ASN A 513 -27.12 -3.20 -22.27
C ASN A 513 -28.51 -2.71 -22.70
N THR A 514 -29.05 -3.26 -23.79
CA THR A 514 -30.42 -2.98 -24.25
C THR A 514 -31.47 -3.41 -23.22
N LEU A 515 -31.32 -4.60 -22.63
CA LEU A 515 -32.24 -5.15 -21.62
C LEU A 515 -32.20 -4.38 -20.30
N ALA A 516 -31.02 -3.92 -19.87
CA ALA A 516 -30.87 -3.05 -18.70
C ALA A 516 -31.52 -1.67 -18.93
N ASN A 517 -31.12 -0.98 -20.01
CA ASN A 517 -31.41 0.45 -20.16
C ASN A 517 -32.77 0.78 -20.80
N ARG A 518 -33.16 0.12 -21.89
CA ARG A 518 -34.39 0.53 -22.62
C ARG A 518 -35.67 0.19 -21.87
N ASN A 519 -35.65 -0.91 -21.11
CA ASN A 519 -36.83 -1.41 -20.39
C ASN A 519 -36.79 -1.08 -18.89
N LYS A 520 -35.62 -0.79 -18.30
CA LYS A 520 -35.35 -0.60 -16.85
C LYS A 520 -35.83 -1.71 -15.89
N ASN A 521 -36.45 -2.77 -16.41
CA ASN A 521 -37.00 -3.90 -15.67
C ASN A 521 -35.95 -4.90 -15.16
N TYR A 522 -34.68 -4.76 -15.56
CA TYR A 522 -33.61 -5.70 -15.22
C TYR A 522 -32.38 -4.95 -14.71
N LYS A 523 -32.04 -5.11 -13.42
CA LYS A 523 -30.72 -4.73 -12.92
C LYS A 523 -29.73 -5.83 -13.35
N ILE A 524 -28.72 -5.48 -14.14
CA ILE A 524 -27.76 -6.41 -14.73
C ILE A 524 -26.34 -6.01 -14.36
N ARG A 525 -25.50 -6.99 -13.99
CA ARG A 525 -24.05 -6.89 -13.87
C ARG A 525 -23.40 -7.90 -14.82
N LEU A 526 -22.43 -7.45 -15.62
CA LEU A 526 -21.63 -8.28 -16.52
C LEU A 526 -20.31 -8.69 -15.85
N LEU A 527 -19.94 -9.97 -15.97
CA LEU A 527 -18.77 -10.58 -15.33
C LEU A 527 -17.95 -11.38 -16.36
N THR A 528 -16.61 -11.36 -16.31
CA THR A 528 -15.78 -12.27 -17.14
C THR A 528 -14.41 -12.58 -16.54
N SER A 529 -13.90 -13.81 -16.73
CA SER A 529 -12.61 -14.22 -16.18
C SER A 529 -11.39 -13.65 -16.92
N GLU A 530 -11.54 -13.13 -18.13
CA GLU A 530 -10.51 -12.34 -18.80
C GLU A 530 -11.15 -11.33 -19.76
N LYS A 531 -10.74 -10.05 -19.70
CA LYS A 531 -11.09 -9.06 -20.72
C LYS A 531 -10.30 -9.36 -22.00
N SER A 532 -10.75 -10.35 -22.76
CA SER A 532 -10.17 -10.75 -24.05
C SER A 532 -10.32 -9.66 -25.10
N ASN A 533 -9.51 -9.71 -26.17
CA ASN A 533 -9.50 -8.72 -27.26
C ASN A 533 -10.90 -8.26 -27.74
N PRO A 534 -11.92 -9.12 -27.94
CA PRO A 534 -13.27 -8.67 -28.29
C PRO A 534 -13.89 -7.63 -27.33
N PHE A 535 -13.53 -7.63 -26.05
CA PHE A 535 -13.95 -6.60 -25.08
C PHE A 535 -13.04 -5.34 -25.08
N GLU A 536 -11.84 -5.41 -25.64
CA GLU A 536 -10.97 -4.24 -25.88
C GLU A 536 -11.31 -3.55 -27.21
N ASP A 537 -11.60 -4.32 -28.26
CA ASP A 537 -11.68 -3.86 -29.66
C ASP A 537 -13.12 -3.54 -30.13
N GLU A 538 -14.13 -4.33 -29.74
CA GLU A 538 -15.48 -4.34 -30.38
C GLU A 538 -16.61 -3.79 -29.50
N VAL A 539 -16.32 -3.39 -28.25
CA VAL A 539 -17.36 -3.08 -27.24
C VAL A 539 -17.19 -1.67 -26.67
N SER A 540 -18.27 -0.88 -26.70
CA SER A 540 -18.30 0.46 -26.12
C SER A 540 -18.08 0.43 -24.59
N ASN A 541 -17.15 1.25 -24.10
CA ASN A 541 -16.95 1.48 -22.66
C ASN A 541 -18.23 1.97 -21.95
N GLU A 542 -19.12 2.68 -22.66
CA GLU A 542 -20.44 3.06 -22.15
C GLU A 542 -21.30 1.83 -21.84
N TYR A 543 -21.30 0.82 -22.72
CA TYR A 543 -22.07 -0.41 -22.49
C TYR A 543 -21.46 -1.25 -21.36
N LEU A 544 -20.15 -1.18 -21.16
CA LEU A 544 -19.46 -1.82 -20.04
C LEU A 544 -19.78 -1.13 -18.71
N SER A 545 -19.77 0.19 -18.67
CA SER A 545 -20.19 1.03 -17.53
C SER A 545 -21.66 0.81 -17.14
N ASN A 546 -22.57 0.87 -18.11
CA ASN A 546 -24.00 0.59 -17.95
C ASN A 546 -24.29 -0.81 -17.35
N LEU A 547 -23.38 -1.77 -17.53
CA LEU A 547 -23.48 -3.14 -17.01
C LEU A 547 -22.55 -3.41 -15.82
N LYS A 548 -21.96 -2.36 -15.23
CA LYS A 548 -20.96 -2.44 -14.13
C LYS A 548 -19.92 -3.54 -14.36
N PHE A 549 -19.37 -3.55 -15.57
CA PHE A 549 -18.56 -4.65 -16.07
C PHE A 549 -17.40 -4.97 -15.15
N THR A 550 -17.39 -6.21 -14.67
CA THR A 550 -16.50 -6.70 -13.63
C THR A 550 -15.62 -7.80 -14.19
N TYR A 551 -14.30 -7.58 -14.25
CA TYR A 551 -13.40 -8.51 -14.94
C TYR A 551 -12.10 -8.73 -14.16
N THR A 552 -11.53 -9.94 -14.29
CA THR A 552 -10.19 -10.22 -13.78
C THR A 552 -9.11 -9.90 -14.81
N THR A 553 -7.98 -9.36 -14.34
CA THR A 553 -6.85 -8.92 -15.16
C THR A 553 -5.53 -9.03 -14.38
N ILE A 554 -4.41 -9.05 -15.11
CA ILE A 554 -3.04 -9.07 -14.55
C ILE A 554 -2.43 -7.67 -14.41
N ALA A 555 -3.03 -6.69 -15.08
CA ALA A 555 -2.68 -5.28 -15.07
C ALA A 555 -3.84 -4.49 -14.44
N GLY A 556 -3.51 -3.59 -13.51
CA GLY A 556 -4.45 -2.74 -12.78
C GLY A 556 -4.84 -1.49 -13.57
N VAL A 557 -5.33 -0.47 -12.86
CA VAL A 557 -5.69 0.83 -13.43
C VAL A 557 -4.56 1.80 -13.10
N ALA A 558 -3.90 2.37 -14.11
CA ALA A 558 -2.72 3.22 -13.93
C ALA A 558 -2.99 4.50 -13.09
N GLU A 559 -4.24 4.91 -12.92
CA GLU A 559 -4.67 6.03 -12.05
C GLU A 559 -4.58 5.70 -10.55
N THR A 560 -4.44 4.42 -10.17
CA THR A 560 -4.42 3.99 -8.76
C THR A 560 -3.07 4.19 -8.05
N ILE A 561 -2.00 4.49 -8.79
CA ILE A 561 -0.69 4.85 -8.22
C ILE A 561 -0.20 6.11 -8.93
N PRO A 562 -0.10 7.27 -8.26
CA PRO A 562 0.45 8.48 -8.84
C PRO A 562 1.92 8.27 -9.26
N ASN A 563 2.17 8.02 -10.55
CA ASN A 563 3.51 7.70 -11.04
C ASN A 563 3.95 8.65 -12.16
N ASN A 564 5.20 9.13 -12.06
CA ASN A 564 5.82 9.94 -13.11
C ASN A 564 6.25 9.11 -14.34
N PHE A 565 6.09 7.78 -14.35
CA PHE A 565 6.57 6.93 -15.46
C PHE A 565 5.96 7.32 -16.80
N THR A 566 4.64 7.46 -16.90
CA THR A 566 3.99 7.82 -18.19
C THR A 566 4.45 9.19 -18.70
N LYS A 567 4.72 10.14 -17.80
CA LYS A 567 5.30 11.45 -18.13
C LYS A 567 6.74 11.31 -18.63
N THR A 568 7.64 10.74 -17.82
CA THR A 568 9.06 10.62 -18.15
C THR A 568 9.31 9.68 -19.35
N TYR A 569 8.48 8.66 -19.55
CA TYR A 569 8.52 7.82 -20.74
C TYR A 569 8.19 8.64 -22.00
N LYS A 570 7.13 9.46 -21.94
CA LYS A 570 6.75 10.35 -23.06
C LYS A 570 7.80 11.46 -23.30
N GLU A 571 8.42 11.98 -22.25
CA GLU A 571 9.54 12.93 -22.35
C GLU A 571 10.80 12.30 -22.96
N LYS A 572 11.03 10.99 -22.76
CA LYS A 572 12.22 10.26 -23.23
C LYS A 572 12.06 9.60 -24.61
N TYR A 573 10.85 9.21 -24.99
CA TYR A 573 10.55 8.43 -26.20
C TYR A 573 9.54 9.09 -27.15
N GLU A 574 9.02 10.28 -26.82
CA GLU A 574 8.02 11.06 -27.58
C GLU A 574 6.65 10.37 -27.80
N ILE A 575 6.47 9.14 -27.31
CA ILE A 575 5.27 8.31 -27.41
C ILE A 575 4.74 7.91 -26.02
N THR A 576 3.45 7.59 -25.92
CA THR A 576 2.86 6.97 -24.73
C THR A 576 3.41 5.54 -24.56
N PRO A 577 3.73 5.06 -23.34
CA PRO A 577 4.14 3.68 -23.13
C PRO A 577 3.03 2.68 -23.48
N THR A 578 3.41 1.49 -23.96
CA THR A 578 2.48 0.38 -24.18
C THR A 578 2.42 -0.53 -22.96
N LYS A 579 1.41 -1.42 -22.89
CA LYS A 579 1.32 -2.46 -21.85
C LYS A 579 2.53 -3.41 -21.80
N PHE A 580 3.34 -3.48 -22.88
CA PHE A 580 4.60 -4.23 -22.89
C PHE A 580 5.77 -3.42 -22.30
N ALA A 581 5.80 -2.11 -22.50
CA ALA A 581 6.79 -1.23 -21.86
C ALA A 581 6.55 -1.10 -20.35
N ILE A 582 5.30 -0.94 -19.92
CA ILE A 582 4.94 -0.94 -18.50
C ILE A 582 5.31 -2.28 -17.85
N ARG A 583 4.97 -3.40 -18.49
CA ARG A 583 5.33 -4.73 -17.98
C ARG A 583 6.83 -5.02 -18.01
N GLY A 584 7.57 -4.43 -18.95
CA GLY A 584 9.03 -4.46 -18.99
C GLY A 584 9.67 -3.68 -17.82
N PHE A 585 9.06 -2.57 -17.42
CA PHE A 585 9.45 -1.83 -16.22
C PHE A 585 9.14 -2.66 -14.96
N ASP A 586 7.87 -2.98 -14.74
CA ASP A 586 7.39 -3.56 -13.48
C ASP A 586 8.09 -4.88 -13.13
N ILE A 587 8.32 -5.75 -14.13
CA ILE A 587 9.04 -7.02 -13.91
C ILE A 587 10.51 -6.78 -13.59
N THR A 588 11.19 -5.91 -14.34
CA THR A 588 12.62 -5.61 -14.12
C THR A 588 12.83 -5.00 -12.73
N PHE A 589 11.95 -4.08 -12.35
CA PHE A 589 11.97 -3.38 -11.07
C PHE A 589 11.70 -4.35 -9.90
N ASP A 590 10.65 -5.17 -9.98
CA ASP A 590 10.34 -6.20 -8.98
C ASP A 590 11.50 -7.19 -8.76
N ILE A 591 12.02 -7.75 -9.85
CA ILE A 591 13.06 -8.79 -9.80
C ILE A 591 14.36 -8.24 -9.23
N ILE A 592 14.78 -7.03 -9.61
CA ILE A 592 16.02 -6.45 -9.09
C ILE A 592 15.83 -5.95 -7.65
N LEU A 593 14.67 -5.43 -7.27
CA LEU A 593 14.38 -5.12 -5.86
C LEU A 593 14.41 -6.37 -4.98
N ARG A 594 13.84 -7.50 -5.43
CA ARG A 594 13.90 -8.80 -4.74
C ARG A 594 15.34 -9.29 -4.58
N LEU A 595 16.16 -9.21 -5.64
CA LEU A 595 17.59 -9.49 -5.57
C LEU A 595 18.33 -8.56 -4.59
N ALA A 596 18.03 -7.26 -4.60
CA ALA A 596 18.66 -6.29 -3.71
C ALA A 596 18.15 -6.38 -2.25
N ALA A 597 16.99 -6.98 -1.99
CA ALA A 597 16.50 -7.27 -0.65
C ALA A 597 17.12 -8.55 -0.04
N LYS A 598 17.27 -9.61 -0.84
CA LYS A 598 17.57 -10.98 -0.35
C LYS A 598 18.78 -11.68 -0.99
N GLY A 599 19.45 -11.08 -1.96
CA GLY A 599 20.68 -11.59 -2.61
C GLY A 599 20.47 -12.65 -3.68
N ASN A 600 19.30 -13.31 -3.72
CA ASN A 600 18.80 -14.19 -4.79
C ASN A 600 17.25 -14.22 -4.78
N LEU A 601 16.62 -14.80 -5.82
CA LEU A 601 15.16 -14.83 -5.94
C LEU A 601 14.46 -15.89 -5.08
N TYR A 602 15.12 -17.00 -4.73
CA TYR A 602 14.50 -18.04 -3.91
C TYR A 602 14.27 -17.55 -2.48
N ASP A 603 15.28 -16.91 -1.87
CA ASP A 603 15.17 -16.32 -0.53
C ASP A 603 14.24 -15.08 -0.51
N SER A 604 13.91 -14.51 -1.68
CA SER A 604 12.89 -13.47 -1.82
C SER A 604 11.46 -13.96 -1.61
N LEU A 605 11.25 -15.28 -1.60
CA LEU A 605 9.95 -15.92 -1.33
C LEU A 605 9.62 -15.99 0.17
N GLU A 606 10.60 -15.75 1.06
CA GLU A 606 10.35 -15.58 2.49
C GLU A 606 9.58 -14.28 2.80
N LEU A 607 9.56 -13.32 1.87
CA LEU A 607 8.88 -12.04 2.02
C LEU A 607 7.40 -12.20 1.67
N THR A 608 6.57 -12.46 2.68
CA THR A 608 5.14 -12.72 2.54
C THR A 608 4.36 -11.46 2.15
N GLY A 609 3.77 -11.45 0.95
CA GLY A 609 2.82 -10.44 0.52
C GLY A 609 2.99 -10.03 -0.94
N VAL A 610 2.19 -9.05 -1.37
CA VAL A 610 2.03 -8.69 -2.79
C VAL A 610 2.90 -7.47 -3.11
N THR A 611 3.89 -7.58 -4.00
CA THR A 611 4.55 -6.38 -4.54
C THR A 611 3.66 -5.74 -5.61
N ARG A 612 3.66 -4.40 -5.74
CA ARG A 612 2.82 -3.67 -6.71
C ARG A 612 3.61 -2.50 -7.29
N TYR A 613 3.49 -2.30 -8.60
CA TYR A 613 4.14 -1.22 -9.36
C TYR A 613 3.12 -0.60 -10.34
N ILE A 614 3.54 -0.04 -11.49
CA ILE A 614 2.73 0.88 -12.33
C ILE A 614 1.37 0.28 -12.71
N GLU A 615 1.38 -0.96 -13.21
CA GLU A 615 0.15 -1.72 -13.49
C GLU A 615 0.19 -3.12 -12.88
N ASN A 616 1.37 -3.74 -12.77
CA ASN A 616 1.52 -5.15 -12.44
C ASN A 616 1.77 -5.35 -10.94
N LYS A 617 1.31 -6.49 -10.40
CA LYS A 617 1.56 -6.92 -9.03
C LYS A 617 1.99 -8.38 -8.95
N PHE A 618 2.82 -8.73 -7.98
CA PHE A 618 3.47 -10.05 -7.90
C PHE A 618 3.41 -10.68 -6.49
N ASP A 619 2.93 -11.92 -6.45
CA ASP A 619 2.86 -12.80 -5.29
C ASP A 619 3.30 -14.20 -5.75
N TYR A 620 4.59 -14.51 -5.65
CA TYR A 620 5.12 -15.76 -6.22
C TYR A 620 4.98 -16.91 -5.24
N THR A 621 4.27 -17.96 -5.65
CA THR A 621 4.20 -19.23 -4.90
C THR A 621 4.79 -20.37 -5.71
N GLN A 622 5.41 -21.33 -5.04
CA GLN A 622 5.88 -22.56 -5.67
C GLN A 622 4.70 -23.39 -6.20
N ASN A 623 4.82 -23.93 -7.41
CA ASN A 623 3.81 -24.83 -7.98
C ASN A 623 4.04 -26.26 -7.47
N SER A 624 2.97 -27.05 -7.35
CA SER A 624 3.07 -28.49 -7.01
C SER A 624 3.88 -29.32 -8.03
N SER A 625 4.05 -28.79 -9.25
CA SER A 625 4.80 -29.42 -10.35
C SER A 625 6.26 -28.92 -10.46
N GLY A 626 6.71 -28.07 -9.53
CA GLY A 626 7.99 -27.36 -9.62
C GLY A 626 7.87 -25.96 -10.25
N GLY A 627 8.90 -25.15 -10.03
CA GLY A 627 8.91 -23.74 -10.42
C GLY A 627 7.94 -22.90 -9.60
N PHE A 628 7.81 -21.63 -9.98
CA PHE A 628 7.06 -20.62 -9.23
C PHE A 628 6.12 -19.87 -10.18
N SER A 629 4.93 -19.48 -9.69
CA SER A 629 4.00 -18.66 -10.48
C SER A 629 3.37 -17.55 -9.64
N ASN A 630 3.16 -16.40 -10.28
CA ASN A 630 2.48 -15.25 -9.71
C ASN A 630 1.00 -15.56 -9.44
N GLN A 631 0.54 -15.31 -8.22
CA GLN A 631 -0.82 -15.51 -7.75
C GLN A 631 -1.65 -14.21 -7.74
N ALA A 632 -1.01 -13.05 -7.85
CA ALA A 632 -1.67 -11.76 -7.67
C ALA A 632 -2.48 -11.37 -8.92
N VAL A 633 -3.80 -11.26 -8.73
CA VAL A 633 -4.78 -10.93 -9.79
C VAL A 633 -5.58 -9.70 -9.36
N TYR A 634 -5.84 -8.80 -10.31
CA TYR A 634 -6.77 -7.69 -10.14
C TYR A 634 -8.19 -8.12 -10.47
N LEU A 635 -9.17 -7.53 -9.80
CA LEU A 635 -10.57 -7.58 -10.18
C LEU A 635 -11.03 -6.12 -10.31
N ILE A 636 -11.43 -5.73 -11.52
CA ILE A 636 -11.75 -4.34 -11.88
C ILE A 636 -13.23 -4.20 -12.21
N GLU A 637 -13.87 -3.16 -11.68
CA GLU A 637 -15.27 -2.79 -11.93
C GLU A 637 -15.35 -1.45 -12.67
N TYR A 638 -15.98 -1.43 -13.84
CA TYR A 638 -16.39 -0.19 -14.52
C TYR A 638 -17.47 0.54 -13.71
N GLN A 639 -17.24 1.83 -13.46
CA GLN A 639 -18.16 2.72 -12.75
C GLN A 639 -19.14 3.43 -13.70
N GLU A 640 -20.19 4.06 -13.16
CA GLU A 640 -21.24 4.76 -13.93
C GLU A 640 -20.73 6.05 -14.63
N ASP A 641 -19.57 6.56 -14.23
CA ASP A 641 -18.88 7.72 -14.81
C ASP A 641 -17.75 7.35 -15.80
N LEU A 642 -17.70 6.08 -16.23
CA LEU A 642 -16.67 5.44 -17.06
C LEU A 642 -15.31 5.20 -16.37
N THR A 643 -15.13 5.57 -15.09
CA THR A 643 -13.89 5.26 -14.36
C THR A 643 -13.75 3.76 -14.05
N LEU A 644 -12.54 3.32 -13.74
CA LEU A 644 -12.22 1.92 -13.42
C LEU A 644 -11.73 1.79 -11.98
N LYS A 645 -12.28 0.84 -11.23
CA LYS A 645 -11.98 0.65 -9.79
C LYS A 645 -11.53 -0.77 -9.49
N GLU A 646 -10.45 -0.95 -8.72
CA GLU A 646 -10.10 -2.25 -8.13
C GLU A 646 -11.04 -2.60 -6.97
N ILE A 647 -11.51 -3.85 -6.92
CA ILE A 647 -12.39 -4.42 -5.89
C ILE A 647 -11.89 -5.82 -5.43
N GLU A 648 -12.34 -6.29 -4.26
CA GLU A 648 -11.72 -7.43 -3.53
C GLU A 648 -12.48 -8.78 -3.51
#